data_AF-A0A7J3TUJ5-F1
#
_entry.id   AF-A0A7J3TUJ5-F1
#
_cell.length_a   1.000
_cell.length_b   1.000
_cell.length_c   1.000
_cell.angle_alpha   90.00
_cell.angle_beta   90.00
_cell.angle_gamma   90.00
#
_symmetry.space_group_name_H-M   'P 1'
#
loop_
_entity.id
_entity.type
_entity.pdbx_description
1 polymer ?
#
loop_
_entity_poly.entity_id
_entity_poly.type
_entity_poly.pdbx_seq_one_letter_code
_entity_poly.pdbx_strand_id
1 'polypeptide(L)'
;DPQIIGLSATVQDPKLAAEFLSGSSKPLRIIIDDAQKSYEFKVETPKPTSGDMELALKLQTRPETAARIRFIAKLIEDNRPALVFVNCREYAEYLSSRFRLMGLETLTHHSSLSKAVREHAEAMLKQGSIPAVICTSSLELGIDVGQVNLSIQYLSPRQVTTFIQRTGRSGHSLDRTSKGIIVSAGLDDLLESLAIQTLAIKRRLEEVKIHIGALDVLAHQVAGIVLENGGKVKQEEVLMIIRRSYPYRGLSRQVFERLLAYMDKLGLLKLQNGYIASSRRTRAYYYRHLSTIPEELKFPVYNLENGEEIAYLGEDFFSEYGKPGVKVILRGKPWIIKAVEGARVYVKPTDDFTAAIPGWEGEVLPTSYQVALTVGMLRRRIVELLSESNVEGLAVKLAGKFNVEKSSILDILKVFEEQLKITIVPSDRDILIESFDRYVVVHSCFGHGVNRILAKVLMEKIKQKFREECIARFDAYRVLLILSNRVNPSSIADIIKQLSLKESLEILKEHTDPYIIRHIAVKFDALPKNLYYKSASFLMTLSERFKDTPVYEEAFRFQLTTHYDVKHFSKLLNMVRNGVIKISTYMGEKPTPMAIPMVEVGEIPISENSNYFEYRIMNKAVTLLCLDCLNVHRAIIRELPEQVICNKCNSSRIAIVKWRINETLEAIKKLKQGLSLTEDEEDLITHVEMSSNLLSIYGRKAAIALAVKGVGPLTAHQILAKPHKDYKRFIQSLQEAMKEYLETRDYW
;
A
#
# COMPACT_ATOMS: atom_id res chain seq x y z
N ASP A 1 -2.57 -8.80 -47.26
CA ASP A 1 -2.81 -8.67 -45.82
C ASP A 1 -3.44 -9.94 -45.27
N PRO A 2 -2.90 -10.51 -44.18
CA PRO A 2 -3.54 -11.63 -43.49
C PRO A 2 -4.87 -11.20 -42.86
N GLN A 3 -5.79 -12.15 -42.67
CA GLN A 3 -6.97 -11.91 -41.84
C GLN A 3 -6.54 -11.79 -40.37
N ILE A 4 -6.94 -10.69 -39.72
CA ILE A 4 -6.63 -10.44 -38.30
C ILE A 4 -7.87 -10.75 -37.47
N ILE A 5 -7.71 -11.60 -36.45
CA ILE A 5 -8.77 -11.97 -35.51
C ILE A 5 -8.25 -11.67 -34.10
N GLY A 6 -8.97 -10.82 -33.36
CA GLY A 6 -8.69 -10.51 -31.96
C GLY A 6 -9.78 -11.07 -31.05
N LEU A 7 -9.40 -11.62 -29.91
CA LEU A 7 -10.30 -12.15 -28.89
C LEU A 7 -10.05 -11.43 -27.57
N SER A 8 -11.11 -10.98 -26.90
CA SER A 8 -11.02 -10.42 -25.56
C SER A 8 -12.29 -10.68 -24.78
N ALA A 9 -12.15 -10.98 -23.48
CA ALA A 9 -13.28 -11.22 -22.58
C ALA A 9 -13.92 -9.92 -22.07
N THR A 10 -13.12 -8.86 -21.91
CA THR A 10 -13.55 -7.59 -21.30
C THR A 10 -12.85 -6.43 -21.98
N VAL A 11 -13.58 -5.64 -22.77
CA VAL A 11 -13.10 -4.39 -23.38
C VAL A 11 -14.15 -3.32 -23.17
N GLN A 12 -13.76 -2.20 -22.55
CA GLN A 12 -14.68 -1.08 -22.33
C GLN A 12 -15.08 -0.40 -23.65
N ASP A 13 -14.11 -0.19 -24.55
CA ASP A 13 -14.31 0.40 -25.88
C ASP A 13 -13.85 -0.57 -26.97
N PRO A 14 -14.75 -1.43 -27.49
CA PRO A 14 -14.45 -2.35 -28.58
C PRO A 14 -14.00 -1.65 -29.86
N LYS A 15 -14.46 -0.41 -30.11
CA LYS A 15 -14.04 0.35 -31.30
C LYS A 15 -12.58 0.73 -31.18
N LEU A 16 -12.19 1.28 -30.04
CA LEU A 16 -10.79 1.62 -29.78
C LEU A 16 -9.87 0.40 -29.90
N ALA A 17 -10.28 -0.76 -29.37
CA ALA A 17 -9.51 -1.99 -29.50
C ALA A 17 -9.41 -2.49 -30.95
N ALA A 18 -10.50 -2.41 -31.71
CA ALA A 18 -10.52 -2.75 -33.13
C ALA A 18 -9.64 -1.81 -33.97
N GLU A 19 -9.68 -0.50 -33.71
CA GLU A 19 -8.80 0.49 -34.33
C GLU A 19 -7.33 0.23 -33.97
N PHE A 20 -7.05 -0.09 -32.71
CA PHE A 20 -5.70 -0.44 -32.27
C PHE A 20 -5.16 -1.66 -33.02
N LEU A 21 -5.96 -2.71 -33.17
CA LEU A 21 -5.58 -3.96 -33.84
C LEU A 21 -5.48 -3.83 -35.37
N SER A 22 -6.37 -3.04 -35.98
CA SER A 22 -6.39 -2.84 -37.44
C SER A 22 -5.39 -1.79 -37.94
N GLY A 23 -5.02 -0.83 -37.09
CA GLY A 23 -4.22 0.32 -37.50
C GLY A 23 -4.96 1.13 -38.57
N SER A 24 -4.34 1.28 -39.74
CA SER A 24 -4.90 1.94 -40.92
C SER A 24 -5.47 0.95 -41.94
N SER A 25 -5.59 -0.33 -41.58
CA SER A 25 -6.18 -1.36 -42.43
C SER A 25 -7.70 -1.19 -42.51
N LYS A 26 -8.38 -2.05 -43.28
CA LYS A 26 -9.85 -2.04 -43.31
C LYS A 26 -10.41 -2.17 -41.89
N PRO A 27 -11.50 -1.45 -41.55
CA PRO A 27 -12.15 -1.58 -40.25
C PRO A 27 -12.48 -3.03 -39.94
N LEU A 28 -12.14 -3.49 -38.73
CA LEU A 28 -12.48 -4.84 -38.29
C LEU A 28 -13.98 -4.90 -37.97
N ARG A 29 -14.61 -6.00 -38.35
CA ARG A 29 -15.96 -6.32 -37.89
C ARG A 29 -15.89 -6.64 -36.40
N ILE A 30 -16.58 -5.84 -35.60
CA ILE A 30 -16.72 -6.09 -34.16
C ILE A 30 -17.89 -7.05 -33.96
N ILE A 31 -17.62 -8.17 -33.30
CA ILE A 31 -18.64 -9.12 -32.87
C ILE A 31 -18.64 -9.08 -31.35
N ILE A 32 -19.76 -8.67 -30.76
CA ILE A 32 -19.97 -8.67 -29.32
C ILE A 32 -20.93 -9.83 -29.05
N ASP A 33 -20.48 -10.78 -28.24
CA ASP A 33 -21.36 -11.82 -27.72
C ASP A 33 -22.12 -11.27 -26.52
N ASP A 34 -23.43 -11.19 -26.65
CA ASP A 34 -24.33 -10.73 -25.59
C ASP A 34 -24.67 -11.84 -24.59
N ALA A 35 -24.14 -13.06 -24.76
CA ALA A 35 -24.30 -14.16 -23.80
C ALA A 35 -23.91 -13.69 -22.40
N GLN A 36 -24.93 -13.43 -21.58
CA GLN A 36 -24.74 -12.84 -20.26
C GLN A 36 -24.32 -13.94 -19.29
N LYS A 37 -23.01 -14.10 -19.10
CA LYS A 37 -22.52 -14.84 -17.94
C LYS A 37 -23.10 -14.18 -16.68
N SER A 38 -23.80 -14.97 -15.87
CA SER A 38 -24.40 -14.49 -14.62
C SER A 38 -23.30 -14.34 -13.56
N TYR A 39 -23.33 -13.24 -12.82
CA TYR A 39 -22.41 -12.96 -11.73
C TYR A 39 -23.18 -12.70 -10.43
N GLU A 40 -22.67 -13.26 -9.34
CA GLU A 40 -23.11 -12.96 -7.99
C GLU A 40 -21.93 -12.33 -7.23
N PHE A 41 -22.07 -11.05 -6.86
CA PHE A 41 -21.05 -10.30 -6.16
C PHE A 41 -21.49 -9.98 -4.74
N LYS A 42 -20.64 -10.29 -3.75
CA LYS A 42 -20.84 -9.93 -2.35
C LYS A 42 -19.65 -9.17 -1.79
N VAL A 43 -19.90 -8.30 -0.83
CA VAL A 43 -18.85 -7.62 -0.05
C VAL A 43 -19.06 -7.94 1.43
N GLU A 44 -18.00 -8.31 2.11
CA GLU A 44 -18.03 -8.78 3.50
C GLU A 44 -16.98 -8.06 4.33
N THR A 45 -17.35 -7.63 5.53
CA THR A 45 -16.42 -7.02 6.51
C THR A 45 -16.49 -7.79 7.83
N PRO A 46 -15.77 -8.93 7.94
CA PRO A 46 -15.78 -9.75 9.15
C PRO A 46 -15.34 -8.95 10.38
N LYS A 47 -16.15 -9.01 11.45
CA LYS A 47 -15.85 -8.35 12.72
C LYS A 47 -15.14 -9.29 13.70
N PRO A 48 -14.18 -8.77 14.49
CA PRO A 48 -13.57 -9.55 15.56
C PRO A 48 -14.60 -10.04 16.56
N THR A 49 -14.50 -11.30 16.91
CA THR A 49 -15.19 -11.94 18.03
C THR A 49 -14.20 -12.21 19.17
N SER A 50 -14.68 -12.68 20.33
CA SER A 50 -13.80 -13.07 21.45
C SER A 50 -12.79 -14.15 21.04
N GLY A 51 -13.20 -15.14 20.24
CA GLY A 51 -12.29 -16.16 19.71
C GLY A 51 -11.22 -15.61 18.77
N ASP A 52 -11.49 -14.50 18.09
CA ASP A 52 -10.51 -13.86 17.20
C ASP A 52 -9.37 -13.16 17.98
N MET A 53 -9.57 -12.86 19.26
CA MET A 53 -8.51 -12.31 20.12
C MET A 53 -7.42 -13.34 20.40
N GLU A 54 -7.83 -14.58 20.68
CA GLU A 54 -6.90 -15.70 20.87
C GLU A 54 -6.28 -16.15 19.55
N LEU A 55 -7.08 -16.22 18.49
CA LEU A 55 -6.59 -16.52 17.15
C LEU A 55 -5.56 -15.49 16.68
N ALA A 56 -5.76 -14.21 16.98
CA ALA A 56 -4.82 -13.13 16.68
C ALA A 56 -3.44 -13.36 17.32
N LEU A 57 -3.40 -13.85 18.57
CA LEU A 57 -2.14 -14.21 19.23
C LEU A 57 -1.47 -15.39 18.53
N LYS A 58 -2.22 -16.46 18.22
CA LYS A 58 -1.69 -17.64 17.50
C LYS A 58 -1.15 -17.27 16.12
N LEU A 59 -1.87 -16.42 15.40
CA LEU A 59 -1.52 -15.95 14.06
C LEU A 59 -0.52 -14.79 14.06
N GLN A 60 -0.15 -14.27 15.23
CA GLN A 60 0.71 -13.08 15.37
C GLN A 60 0.22 -11.92 14.48
N THR A 61 -1.07 -11.61 14.61
CA THR A 61 -1.76 -10.58 13.85
C THR A 61 -2.77 -9.85 14.73
N ARG A 62 -3.58 -8.97 14.14
CA ARG A 62 -4.63 -8.23 14.84
C ARG A 62 -5.94 -9.01 14.89
N PRO A 63 -6.81 -8.76 15.88
CA PRO A 63 -8.15 -9.36 15.92
C PRO A 63 -8.95 -9.13 14.64
N GLU A 64 -8.85 -7.96 14.01
CA GLU A 64 -9.54 -7.64 12.75
C GLU A 64 -9.00 -8.47 11.59
N THR A 65 -7.69 -8.63 11.51
CA THR A 65 -7.05 -9.44 10.48
C THR A 65 -7.31 -10.93 10.71
N ALA A 66 -7.28 -11.39 11.95
CA ALA A 66 -7.64 -12.76 12.33
C ALA A 66 -9.09 -13.09 11.97
N ALA A 67 -10.03 -12.16 12.21
CA ALA A 67 -11.43 -12.32 11.83
C ALA A 67 -11.61 -12.48 10.32
N ARG A 68 -10.88 -11.71 9.50
CA ARG A 68 -10.88 -11.86 8.04
C ARG A 68 -10.29 -13.20 7.61
N ILE A 69 -9.17 -13.61 8.18
CA ILE A 69 -8.53 -14.91 7.88
C ILE A 69 -9.47 -16.06 8.25
N ARG A 70 -10.08 -16.04 9.44
CA ARG A 70 -11.09 -17.02 9.86
C ARG A 70 -12.26 -17.08 8.90
N PHE A 71 -12.77 -15.93 8.49
CA PHE A 71 -13.89 -15.86 7.55
C PHE A 71 -13.53 -16.45 6.18
N ILE A 72 -12.34 -16.13 5.65
CA ILE A 72 -11.86 -16.69 4.38
C ILE A 72 -11.66 -18.21 4.50
N ALA A 73 -11.09 -18.70 5.61
CA ALA A 73 -10.95 -20.14 5.85
C ALA A 73 -12.31 -20.86 5.80
N LYS A 74 -13.33 -20.28 6.45
CA LYS A 74 -14.71 -20.81 6.38
C LYS A 74 -15.26 -20.81 4.96
N LEU A 75 -15.09 -19.72 4.21
CA LEU A 75 -15.53 -19.66 2.81
C LEU A 75 -14.85 -20.72 1.94
N ILE A 76 -13.56 -20.97 2.16
CA ILE A 76 -12.81 -22.03 1.47
C ILE A 76 -13.40 -23.40 1.81
N GLU A 77 -13.64 -23.69 3.09
CA GLU A 77 -14.24 -24.95 3.55
C GLU A 77 -15.60 -25.21 2.89
N ASP A 78 -16.45 -24.18 2.82
CA ASP A 78 -17.80 -24.27 2.26
C ASP A 78 -17.81 -24.37 0.72
N ASN A 79 -16.71 -24.00 0.02
CA ASN A 79 -16.70 -23.82 -1.45
C ASN A 79 -15.45 -24.37 -2.15
N ARG A 80 -14.96 -25.56 -1.75
CA ARG A 80 -13.77 -26.17 -2.36
C ARG A 80 -14.02 -26.62 -3.82
N PRO A 81 -13.07 -26.44 -4.75
CA PRO A 81 -11.87 -25.62 -4.63
C PRO A 81 -12.17 -24.13 -4.82
N ALA A 82 -11.48 -23.28 -4.06
CA ALA A 82 -11.61 -21.82 -4.10
C ALA A 82 -10.33 -21.12 -4.60
N LEU A 83 -10.48 -19.95 -5.23
CA LEU A 83 -9.37 -19.05 -5.54
C LEU A 83 -9.38 -17.87 -4.58
N VAL A 84 -8.25 -17.60 -3.93
CA VAL A 84 -8.07 -16.43 -3.06
C VAL A 84 -7.14 -15.45 -3.73
N PHE A 85 -7.69 -14.38 -4.30
CA PHE A 85 -6.92 -13.33 -4.93
C PHE A 85 -6.42 -12.30 -3.91
N VAL A 86 -5.17 -11.91 -4.07
CA VAL A 86 -4.50 -10.84 -3.29
C VAL A 86 -3.86 -9.83 -4.22
N ASN A 87 -3.61 -8.63 -3.71
CA ASN A 87 -3.08 -7.53 -4.52
C ASN A 87 -1.56 -7.55 -4.71
N CYS A 88 -0.80 -8.20 -3.82
CA CYS A 88 0.66 -8.30 -3.92
C CYS A 88 1.15 -9.69 -3.49
N ARG A 89 2.42 -10.00 -3.79
CA ARG A 89 3.01 -11.32 -3.53
C ARG A 89 3.15 -11.58 -2.03
N GLU A 90 3.48 -10.55 -1.26
CA GLU A 90 3.66 -10.66 0.19
C GLU A 90 2.37 -11.02 0.90
N TYR A 91 1.22 -10.52 0.44
CA TYR A 91 -0.07 -10.95 0.97
C TYR A 91 -0.38 -12.41 0.64
N ALA A 92 0.07 -12.93 -0.50
CA ALA A 92 -0.14 -14.34 -0.87
C ALA A 92 0.60 -15.25 0.11
N GLU A 93 1.88 -14.98 0.30
CA GLU A 93 2.75 -15.72 1.23
C GLU A 93 2.32 -15.54 2.69
N TYR A 94 1.93 -14.31 3.08
CA TYR A 94 1.40 -14.03 4.42
C TYR A 94 0.14 -14.84 4.72
N LEU A 95 -0.88 -14.78 3.84
CA LEU A 95 -2.11 -15.54 4.06
C LEU A 95 -1.86 -17.04 4.05
N SER A 96 -1.04 -17.55 3.14
CA SER A 96 -0.68 -18.98 3.11
C SER A 96 -0.03 -19.44 4.42
N SER A 97 0.90 -18.64 4.95
CA SER A 97 1.53 -18.89 6.26
C SER A 97 0.50 -18.91 7.39
N ARG A 98 -0.47 -17.98 7.39
CA ARG A 98 -1.52 -17.93 8.42
C ARG A 98 -2.49 -19.10 8.31
N PHE A 99 -2.90 -19.50 7.11
CA PHE A 99 -3.74 -20.69 6.91
C PHE A 99 -3.03 -21.97 7.35
N ARG A 100 -1.73 -22.10 7.09
CA ARG A 100 -0.93 -23.23 7.58
C ARG A 100 -0.94 -23.33 9.10
N LEU A 101 -0.83 -22.22 9.83
CA LEU A 101 -0.95 -22.21 11.31
C LEU A 101 -2.35 -22.63 11.80
N MET A 102 -3.37 -22.49 10.96
CA MET A 102 -4.73 -22.97 11.24
C MET A 102 -4.94 -24.43 10.83
N GLY A 103 -3.96 -25.08 10.20
CA GLY A 103 -4.09 -26.43 9.66
C GLY A 103 -4.82 -26.50 8.30
N LEU A 104 -5.04 -25.36 7.64
CA LEU A 104 -5.63 -25.32 6.30
C LEU A 104 -4.53 -25.38 5.24
N GLU A 105 -4.56 -26.42 4.41
CA GLU A 105 -3.62 -26.59 3.31
C GLU A 105 -4.02 -25.73 2.11
N THR A 106 -3.07 -24.90 1.64
CA THR A 106 -3.23 -24.01 0.49
C THR A 106 -1.93 -23.94 -0.28
N LEU A 107 -1.99 -23.69 -1.58
CA LEU A 107 -0.81 -23.37 -2.42
C LEU A 107 -0.80 -21.89 -2.80
N THR A 108 0.39 -21.34 -3.05
CA THR A 108 0.54 -19.97 -3.59
C THR A 108 0.81 -19.99 -5.08
N HIS A 109 0.36 -18.96 -5.79
CA HIS A 109 0.62 -18.79 -7.21
C HIS A 109 0.90 -17.31 -7.55
N HIS A 110 2.15 -17.01 -7.89
CA HIS A 110 2.58 -15.69 -8.36
C HIS A 110 3.83 -15.79 -9.24
N SER A 111 4.13 -14.71 -9.97
CA SER A 111 5.16 -14.69 -11.02
C SER A 111 6.59 -14.94 -10.55
N SER A 112 6.90 -14.78 -9.26
CA SER A 112 8.23 -15.09 -8.70
C SER A 112 8.43 -16.57 -8.36
N LEU A 113 7.40 -17.42 -8.46
CA LEU A 113 7.56 -18.87 -8.30
C LEU A 113 8.09 -19.50 -9.58
N SER A 114 8.84 -20.60 -9.41
CA SER A 114 9.34 -21.37 -10.55
C SER A 114 8.19 -21.93 -11.40
N LYS A 115 8.46 -22.15 -12.69
CA LYS A 115 7.47 -22.72 -13.62
C LYS A 115 6.90 -24.05 -13.10
N ALA A 116 7.75 -24.92 -12.57
CA ALA A 116 7.34 -26.21 -12.02
C ALA A 116 6.39 -26.09 -10.81
N VAL A 117 6.64 -25.13 -9.91
CA VAL A 117 5.74 -24.87 -8.76
C VAL A 117 4.38 -24.36 -9.23
N ARG A 118 4.36 -23.47 -10.23
CA ARG A 118 3.12 -22.94 -10.82
C ARG A 118 2.30 -24.04 -11.50
N GLU A 119 2.94 -24.85 -12.35
CA GLU A 119 2.28 -25.99 -13.03
C GLU A 119 1.74 -27.01 -12.02
N HIS A 120 2.45 -27.24 -10.91
CA HIS A 120 1.96 -28.11 -9.83
C HIS A 120 0.69 -27.55 -9.18
N ALA A 121 0.67 -26.26 -8.83
CA ALA A 121 -0.52 -25.61 -8.25
C ALA A 121 -1.71 -25.62 -9.22
N GLU A 122 -1.48 -25.33 -10.51
CA GLU A 122 -2.49 -25.39 -11.57
C GLU A 122 -3.05 -26.83 -11.71
N ALA A 123 -2.21 -27.85 -11.68
CA ALA A 123 -2.61 -29.25 -11.78
C ALA A 123 -3.45 -29.70 -10.57
N MET A 124 -3.03 -29.34 -9.35
CA MET A 124 -3.77 -29.67 -8.12
C MET A 124 -5.12 -28.97 -8.06
N LEU A 125 -5.19 -27.72 -8.50
CA LEU A 125 -6.44 -26.98 -8.62
C LEU A 125 -7.39 -27.63 -9.64
N LYS A 126 -6.87 -28.01 -10.82
CA LYS A 126 -7.65 -28.67 -11.88
C LYS A 126 -8.22 -30.02 -11.45
N GLN A 127 -7.47 -30.76 -10.62
CA GLN A 127 -7.90 -32.05 -10.06
C GLN A 127 -8.86 -31.89 -8.86
N GLY A 128 -8.99 -30.69 -8.29
CA GLY A 128 -9.76 -30.45 -7.08
C GLY A 128 -9.14 -31.05 -5.81
N SER A 129 -7.85 -31.39 -5.83
CA SER A 129 -7.14 -32.03 -4.71
C SER A 129 -6.67 -31.03 -3.65
N ILE A 130 -6.66 -29.72 -3.96
CA ILE A 130 -6.32 -28.65 -3.02
C ILE A 130 -7.56 -27.82 -2.66
N PRO A 131 -7.80 -27.49 -1.37
CA PRO A 131 -8.93 -26.67 -0.96
C PRO A 131 -8.95 -25.27 -1.59
N ALA A 132 -7.77 -24.64 -1.68
CA ALA A 132 -7.63 -23.32 -2.27
C ALA A 132 -6.23 -23.03 -2.79
N VAL A 133 -6.17 -22.12 -3.77
CA VAL A 133 -4.93 -21.50 -4.25
C VAL A 133 -4.99 -20.00 -4.00
N ILE A 134 -3.96 -19.46 -3.34
CA ILE A 134 -3.81 -18.03 -3.06
C ILE A 134 -2.94 -17.42 -4.16
N CYS A 135 -3.47 -16.44 -4.89
CA CYS A 135 -2.85 -15.98 -6.12
C CYS A 135 -2.92 -14.47 -6.32
N THR A 136 -1.96 -13.95 -7.08
CA THR A 136 -1.99 -12.57 -7.61
C THR A 136 -2.71 -12.54 -8.97
N SER A 137 -2.44 -11.54 -9.81
CA SER A 137 -2.91 -11.48 -11.20
C SER A 137 -2.43 -12.64 -12.09
N SER A 138 -1.52 -13.49 -11.60
CA SER A 138 -0.98 -14.63 -12.35
C SER A 138 -2.02 -15.70 -12.74
N LEU A 139 -3.16 -15.80 -12.04
CA LEU A 139 -4.30 -16.67 -12.40
C LEU A 139 -5.54 -15.87 -12.85
N GLU A 140 -5.39 -14.57 -13.14
CA GLU A 140 -6.47 -13.69 -13.59
C GLU A 140 -6.87 -13.97 -15.04
N LEU A 141 -5.90 -14.32 -15.90
CA LEU A 141 -6.06 -14.44 -17.34
C LEU A 141 -5.88 -15.88 -17.86
N GLY A 142 -6.82 -16.32 -18.70
CA GLY A 142 -6.59 -17.25 -19.83
C GLY A 142 -6.23 -18.72 -19.56
N ILE A 143 -6.04 -19.15 -18.30
CA ILE A 143 -5.67 -20.54 -18.00
C ILE A 143 -6.93 -21.35 -17.64
N ASP A 144 -7.08 -22.53 -18.23
CA ASP A 144 -8.11 -23.52 -17.88
C ASP A 144 -7.71 -24.23 -16.57
N VAL A 145 -8.01 -23.57 -15.44
CA VAL A 145 -7.74 -24.05 -14.08
C VAL A 145 -8.81 -25.03 -13.55
N GLY A 146 -9.75 -25.49 -14.39
CA GLY A 146 -10.81 -26.43 -13.99
C GLY A 146 -12.01 -25.77 -13.29
N GLN A 147 -12.80 -26.57 -12.57
CA GLN A 147 -14.01 -26.10 -11.87
C GLN A 147 -13.67 -25.46 -10.52
N VAL A 148 -13.56 -24.14 -10.48
CA VAL A 148 -13.51 -23.35 -9.24
C VAL A 148 -14.91 -22.95 -8.82
N ASN A 149 -15.26 -23.15 -7.54
CA ASN A 149 -16.61 -22.89 -7.03
C ASN A 149 -16.79 -21.46 -6.51
N LEU A 150 -15.72 -20.83 -6.01
CA LEU A 150 -15.75 -19.48 -5.46
C LEU A 150 -14.45 -18.72 -5.72
N SER A 151 -14.59 -17.45 -6.10
CA SER A 151 -13.50 -16.47 -6.12
C SER A 151 -13.62 -15.56 -4.90
N ILE A 152 -12.59 -15.54 -4.06
CA ILE A 152 -12.47 -14.69 -2.89
C ILE A 152 -11.41 -13.64 -3.19
N GLN A 153 -11.73 -12.37 -2.99
CA GLN A 153 -10.81 -11.25 -3.18
C GLN A 153 -10.49 -10.65 -1.80
N TYR A 154 -9.24 -10.74 -1.36
CA TYR A 154 -8.80 -10.14 -0.10
C TYR A 154 -8.48 -8.65 -0.30
N LEU A 155 -9.20 -7.79 0.42
CA LEU A 155 -9.23 -6.34 0.24
C LEU A 155 -9.74 -5.90 -1.13
N SER A 156 -10.01 -4.62 -1.30
CA SER A 156 -10.46 -4.08 -2.57
C SER A 156 -9.50 -4.46 -3.72
N PRO A 157 -10.02 -4.94 -4.87
CA PRO A 157 -9.21 -5.25 -6.05
C PRO A 157 -8.73 -3.98 -6.79
N ARG A 158 -9.08 -2.77 -6.31
CA ARG A 158 -8.70 -1.45 -6.85
C ARG A 158 -9.30 -1.10 -8.22
N GLN A 159 -9.58 -2.11 -9.04
CA GLN A 159 -10.12 -2.00 -10.40
C GLN A 159 -11.26 -3.00 -10.65
N VAL A 160 -12.24 -2.58 -11.43
CA VAL A 160 -13.45 -3.33 -11.81
C VAL A 160 -13.12 -4.45 -12.79
N THR A 161 -12.28 -4.15 -13.78
CA THR A 161 -11.84 -5.13 -14.79
C THR A 161 -11.19 -6.35 -14.12
N THR A 162 -10.28 -6.09 -13.20
CA THR A 162 -9.61 -7.12 -12.39
C THR A 162 -10.61 -7.94 -11.58
N PHE A 163 -11.58 -7.30 -10.92
CA PHE A 163 -12.59 -8.03 -10.14
C PHE A 163 -13.46 -8.96 -11.00
N ILE A 164 -13.88 -8.52 -12.18
CA ILE A 164 -14.68 -9.32 -13.11
C ILE A 164 -13.87 -10.49 -13.66
N GLN A 165 -12.62 -10.26 -14.08
CA GLN A 165 -11.76 -11.32 -14.62
C GLN A 165 -11.47 -12.41 -13.57
N ARG A 166 -11.14 -12.00 -12.34
CA ARG A 166 -10.94 -12.88 -11.18
C ARG A 166 -12.20 -13.68 -10.86
N THR A 167 -13.34 -13.00 -10.75
CA THR A 167 -14.62 -13.67 -10.46
C THR A 167 -15.03 -14.62 -11.58
N GLY A 168 -14.74 -14.28 -12.84
CA GLY A 168 -15.01 -15.10 -14.02
C GLY A 168 -14.28 -16.45 -14.04
N ARG A 169 -13.27 -16.66 -13.16
CA ARG A 169 -12.63 -17.95 -12.93
C ARG A 169 -13.51 -18.93 -12.15
N SER A 170 -14.42 -18.43 -11.31
CA SER A 170 -15.43 -19.26 -10.66
C SER A 170 -16.57 -19.62 -11.63
N GLY A 171 -17.11 -20.84 -11.56
CA GLY A 171 -18.21 -21.28 -12.43
C GLY A 171 -17.84 -21.17 -13.92
N HIS A 172 -16.84 -21.92 -14.37
CA HIS A 172 -16.29 -21.78 -15.72
C HIS A 172 -17.20 -22.32 -16.86
N SER A 173 -18.32 -22.95 -16.53
CA SER A 173 -19.32 -23.40 -17.50
C SER A 173 -20.29 -22.27 -17.88
N LEU A 174 -20.74 -22.24 -19.15
CA LEU A 174 -21.67 -21.21 -19.67
C LEU A 174 -22.98 -21.09 -18.87
N ASP A 175 -23.43 -22.18 -18.25
CA ASP A 175 -24.69 -22.25 -17.50
C ASP A 175 -24.55 -21.98 -15.99
N ARG A 176 -23.33 -21.74 -15.48
CA ARG A 176 -23.09 -21.52 -14.04
C ARG A 176 -22.85 -20.04 -13.73
N THR A 177 -23.47 -19.58 -12.65
CA THR A 177 -23.22 -18.26 -12.06
C THR A 177 -21.82 -18.19 -11.47
N SER A 178 -21.02 -17.21 -11.88
CA SER A 178 -19.72 -16.90 -11.27
C SER A 178 -19.92 -16.15 -9.94
N LYS A 179 -19.40 -16.69 -8.85
CA LYS A 179 -19.52 -16.14 -7.50
C LYS A 179 -18.23 -15.47 -7.05
N GLY A 180 -18.31 -14.19 -6.68
CA GLY A 180 -17.19 -13.39 -6.22
C GLY A 180 -17.50 -12.71 -4.89
N ILE A 181 -16.64 -12.91 -3.88
CA ILE A 181 -16.76 -12.25 -2.58
C ILE A 181 -15.53 -11.38 -2.34
N ILE A 182 -15.73 -10.09 -2.07
CA ILE A 182 -14.68 -9.19 -1.61
C ILE A 182 -14.70 -9.17 -0.08
N VAL A 183 -13.58 -9.51 0.56
CA VAL A 183 -13.40 -9.43 2.01
C VAL A 183 -12.64 -8.15 2.33
N SER A 184 -13.37 -7.11 2.72
CA SER A 184 -12.84 -5.75 2.90
C SER A 184 -12.32 -5.47 4.32
N ALA A 185 -11.50 -4.43 4.46
CA ALA A 185 -10.95 -3.98 5.73
C ALA A 185 -10.98 -2.46 5.92
N GLY A 186 -11.68 -2.01 6.96
CA GLY A 186 -11.77 -0.58 7.28
C GLY A 186 -12.70 0.19 6.34
N LEU A 187 -12.79 1.50 6.54
CA LEU A 187 -13.80 2.35 5.90
C LEU A 187 -13.59 2.52 4.39
N ASP A 188 -12.39 2.94 3.98
CA ASP A 188 -12.13 3.28 2.58
C ASP A 188 -12.15 2.04 1.70
N ASP A 189 -11.59 0.93 2.17
CA ASP A 189 -11.60 -0.35 1.45
C ASP A 189 -13.03 -0.91 1.27
N LEU A 190 -13.89 -0.78 2.30
CA LEU A 190 -15.29 -1.15 2.21
C LEU A 190 -16.03 -0.27 1.19
N LEU A 191 -15.91 1.05 1.27
CA LEU A 191 -16.53 1.97 0.31
C LEU A 191 -16.04 1.71 -1.11
N GLU A 192 -14.74 1.46 -1.29
CA GLU A 192 -14.14 1.12 -2.56
C GLU A 192 -14.67 -0.22 -3.11
N SER A 193 -14.81 -1.23 -2.25
CA SER A 193 -15.38 -2.53 -2.60
C SER A 193 -16.85 -2.41 -3.04
N LEU A 194 -17.65 -1.60 -2.34
CA LEU A 194 -19.04 -1.28 -2.71
C LEU A 194 -19.12 -0.53 -4.05
N ALA A 195 -18.19 0.40 -4.29
CA ALA A 195 -18.08 1.12 -5.56
C ALA A 195 -17.74 0.16 -6.71
N ILE A 196 -16.77 -0.74 -6.51
CA ILE A 196 -16.39 -1.75 -7.49
C ILE A 196 -17.54 -2.72 -7.77
N GLN A 197 -18.22 -3.22 -6.75
CA GLN A 197 -19.41 -4.06 -6.90
C GLN A 197 -20.48 -3.34 -7.74
N THR A 198 -20.75 -2.06 -7.44
CA THR A 198 -21.72 -1.24 -8.18
C THR A 198 -21.34 -1.08 -9.65
N LEU A 199 -20.07 -0.81 -9.94
CA LEU A 199 -19.57 -0.64 -11.31
C LEU A 199 -19.54 -1.97 -12.07
N ALA A 200 -19.18 -3.07 -11.40
CA ALA A 200 -19.17 -4.41 -11.98
C ALA A 200 -20.58 -4.88 -12.37
N ILE A 201 -21.58 -4.68 -11.51
CA ILE A 201 -22.99 -4.96 -11.82
C ILE A 201 -23.44 -4.15 -13.05
N LYS A 202 -22.98 -2.89 -13.16
CA LYS A 202 -23.28 -2.01 -14.30
C LYS A 202 -22.37 -2.24 -15.51
N ARG A 203 -21.44 -3.19 -15.45
CA ARG A 203 -20.41 -3.47 -16.48
C ARG A 203 -19.63 -2.23 -16.93
N ARG A 204 -19.37 -1.32 -16.00
CA ARG A 204 -18.56 -0.11 -16.24
C ARG A 204 -17.11 -0.39 -15.88
N LEU A 205 -16.32 -0.71 -16.91
CA LEU A 205 -14.89 -1.01 -16.81
C LEU A 205 -14.04 0.27 -16.90
N GLU A 206 -12.78 0.18 -16.51
CA GLU A 206 -11.79 1.23 -16.71
C GLU A 206 -11.50 1.54 -18.19
N GLU A 207 -11.08 2.78 -18.46
CA GLU A 207 -10.56 3.16 -19.78
C GLU A 207 -9.19 2.51 -20.05
N VAL A 208 -9.04 1.92 -21.24
CA VAL A 208 -7.76 1.38 -21.69
C VAL A 208 -6.84 2.54 -22.07
N LYS A 209 -5.68 2.64 -21.42
CA LYS A 209 -4.65 3.61 -21.75
C LYS A 209 -3.74 3.08 -22.86
N ILE A 210 -3.75 3.73 -24.03
CA ILE A 210 -2.86 3.39 -25.15
C ILE A 210 -1.63 4.31 -25.12
N HIS A 211 -0.44 3.72 -25.22
CA HIS A 211 0.81 4.47 -25.35
C HIS A 211 0.97 5.01 -26.79
N ILE A 212 0.36 6.16 -27.08
CA ILE A 212 0.51 6.87 -28.36
C ILE A 212 1.93 7.44 -28.47
N GLY A 213 2.59 7.21 -29.61
CA GLY A 213 3.87 7.84 -29.94
C GLY A 213 5.08 7.42 -29.09
N ALA A 214 5.10 6.20 -28.55
CA ALA A 214 6.21 5.71 -27.73
C ALA A 214 7.54 5.64 -28.51
N LEU A 215 8.49 6.52 -28.21
CA LEU A 215 9.71 6.66 -29.03
C LEU A 215 10.71 5.51 -28.85
N ASP A 216 10.72 4.86 -27.67
CA ASP A 216 11.54 3.68 -27.39
C ASP A 216 11.12 2.50 -28.28
N VAL A 217 9.82 2.24 -28.36
CA VAL A 217 9.24 1.22 -29.23
C VAL A 217 9.44 1.60 -30.69
N LEU A 218 9.24 2.87 -31.06
CA LEU A 218 9.47 3.36 -32.41
C LEU A 218 10.92 3.14 -32.86
N ALA A 219 11.91 3.45 -32.01
CA ALA A 219 13.32 3.24 -32.30
C ALA A 219 13.62 1.75 -32.57
N HIS A 220 13.07 0.86 -31.75
CA HIS A 220 13.19 -0.58 -31.94
C HIS A 220 12.57 -1.03 -33.27
N GLN A 221 11.37 -0.56 -33.59
CA GLN A 221 10.69 -0.93 -34.85
C GLN A 221 11.43 -0.41 -36.08
N VAL A 222 12.00 0.80 -36.04
CA VAL A 222 12.85 1.33 -37.12
C VAL A 222 14.04 0.40 -37.36
N ALA A 223 14.73 -0.02 -36.31
CA ALA A 223 15.86 -0.96 -36.44
C ALA A 223 15.41 -2.29 -37.06
N GLY A 224 14.25 -2.82 -36.66
CA GLY A 224 13.66 -4.03 -37.24
C GLY A 224 13.39 -3.91 -38.74
N ILE A 225 12.71 -2.84 -39.16
CA ILE A 225 12.38 -2.59 -40.58
C ILE A 225 13.65 -2.46 -41.41
N VAL A 226 14.70 -1.79 -40.90
CA VAL A 226 16.00 -1.67 -41.60
C VAL A 226 16.62 -3.05 -41.79
N LEU A 227 16.61 -3.91 -40.77
CA LEU A 227 17.18 -5.26 -40.86
C LEU A 227 16.40 -6.17 -41.81
N GLU A 228 15.07 -6.09 -41.79
CA GLU A 228 14.18 -6.82 -42.70
C GLU A 228 14.42 -6.44 -44.17
N ASN A 229 14.69 -5.16 -44.44
CA ASN A 229 14.97 -4.64 -45.78
C ASN A 229 16.45 -4.75 -46.19
N GLY A 230 17.15 -5.79 -45.74
CA GLY A 230 18.54 -6.06 -46.15
C GLY A 230 19.56 -5.02 -45.66
N GLY A 231 19.22 -4.24 -44.63
CA GLY A 231 20.11 -3.27 -44.00
C GLY A 231 20.08 -1.86 -44.60
N LYS A 232 19.19 -1.56 -45.55
CA LYS A 232 19.02 -0.19 -46.06
C LYS A 232 17.61 0.06 -46.58
N VAL A 233 16.99 1.16 -46.17
CA VAL A 233 15.59 1.52 -46.52
C VAL A 233 15.42 3.04 -46.59
N LYS A 234 14.47 3.55 -47.39
CA LYS A 234 14.19 5.00 -47.45
C LYS A 234 13.46 5.46 -46.18
N GLN A 235 13.79 6.66 -45.69
CA GLN A 235 13.14 7.24 -44.53
C GLN A 235 11.62 7.38 -44.71
N GLU A 236 11.18 7.79 -45.91
CA GLU A 236 9.76 7.97 -46.22
C GLU A 236 8.99 6.64 -46.20
N GLU A 237 9.60 5.56 -46.72
CA GLU A 237 9.00 4.21 -46.70
C GLU A 237 8.79 3.73 -45.25
N VAL A 238 9.79 3.93 -44.38
CA VAL A 238 9.71 3.60 -42.95
C VAL A 238 8.61 4.42 -42.26
N LEU A 239 8.55 5.72 -42.51
CA LEU A 239 7.54 6.60 -41.93
C LEU A 239 6.12 6.21 -42.37
N MET A 240 5.93 5.88 -43.65
CA MET A 240 4.65 5.40 -44.19
C MET A 240 4.21 4.11 -43.50
N ILE A 241 5.10 3.12 -43.35
CA ILE A 241 4.80 1.85 -42.68
C ILE A 241 4.39 2.10 -41.23
N ILE A 242 5.16 2.90 -40.49
CA ILE A 242 4.88 3.19 -39.07
C ILE A 242 3.53 3.89 -38.88
N ARG A 243 3.20 4.87 -39.73
CA ARG A 243 1.93 5.59 -39.67
C ARG A 243 0.71 4.72 -39.95
N ARG A 244 0.88 3.52 -40.53
CA ARG A 244 -0.20 2.54 -40.66
C ARG A 244 -0.62 1.92 -39.34
N SER A 245 0.19 2.03 -38.29
CA SER A 245 -0.18 1.54 -36.96
C SER A 245 -0.94 2.60 -36.16
N TYR A 246 -1.88 2.15 -35.32
CA TYR A 246 -2.70 3.04 -34.52
C TYR A 246 -1.89 4.01 -33.64
N PRO A 247 -0.86 3.57 -32.87
CA PRO A 247 -0.13 4.45 -31.96
C PRO A 247 0.70 5.54 -32.65
N TYR A 248 1.02 5.38 -33.93
CA TYR A 248 1.88 6.30 -34.69
C TYR A 248 1.17 6.96 -35.88
N ARG A 249 -0.15 6.79 -36.03
CA ARG A 249 -0.94 7.40 -37.13
C ARG A 249 -0.77 8.92 -37.24
N GLY A 250 -0.57 9.59 -36.10
CA GLY A 250 -0.33 11.04 -36.01
C GLY A 250 1.14 11.44 -35.88
N LEU A 251 2.10 10.51 -36.07
CA LEU A 251 3.52 10.78 -35.91
C LEU A 251 3.97 11.88 -36.89
N SER A 252 4.50 12.98 -36.37
CA SER A 252 5.02 14.06 -37.21
C SER A 252 6.38 13.69 -37.81
N ARG A 253 6.66 14.22 -39.01
CA ARG A 253 7.94 13.99 -39.69
C ARG A 253 9.11 14.53 -38.87
N GLN A 254 8.93 15.68 -38.22
CA GLN A 254 9.94 16.31 -37.37
C GLN A 254 10.32 15.42 -36.17
N VAL A 255 9.33 14.82 -35.48
CA VAL A 255 9.61 13.92 -34.35
C VAL A 255 10.35 12.66 -34.84
N PHE A 256 9.95 12.11 -35.98
CA PHE A 256 10.61 10.97 -36.60
C PHE A 256 12.07 11.28 -36.97
N GLU A 257 12.33 12.41 -37.64
CA GLU A 257 13.68 12.84 -38.03
C GLU A 257 14.58 13.10 -36.81
N ARG A 258 14.05 13.72 -35.74
CA ARG A 258 14.79 13.89 -34.47
C ARG A 258 15.17 12.56 -33.84
N LEU A 259 14.27 11.58 -33.85
CA LEU A 259 14.53 10.24 -33.36
C LEU A 259 15.64 9.56 -34.18
N LEU A 260 15.55 9.62 -35.51
CA LEU A 260 16.55 9.06 -36.40
C LEU A 260 17.94 9.69 -36.17
N ALA A 261 18.01 11.02 -36.07
CA ALA A 261 19.26 11.73 -35.80
C ALA A 261 19.87 11.30 -34.46
N TYR A 262 19.03 11.05 -33.45
CA TYR A 262 19.50 10.54 -32.17
C TYR A 262 20.01 9.10 -32.25
N MET A 263 19.31 8.21 -32.96
CA MET A 263 19.77 6.84 -33.18
C MET A 263 21.08 6.78 -33.99
N ASP A 264 21.25 7.66 -34.97
CA ASP A 264 22.48 7.84 -35.75
C ASP A 264 23.64 8.28 -34.84
N LYS A 265 23.40 9.28 -33.97
CA LYS A 265 24.38 9.74 -32.95
C LYS A 265 24.81 8.62 -32.00
N LEU A 266 23.90 7.72 -31.63
CA LEU A 266 24.23 6.54 -30.81
C LEU A 266 24.93 5.42 -31.61
N GLY A 267 25.02 5.56 -32.93
CA GLY A 267 25.58 4.58 -33.84
C GLY A 267 24.70 3.33 -33.97
N LEU A 268 23.39 3.43 -33.71
CA LEU A 268 22.43 2.33 -33.85
C LEU A 268 21.97 2.11 -35.29
N LEU A 269 22.10 3.15 -36.11
CA LEU A 269 21.86 3.15 -37.55
C LEU A 269 22.79 4.19 -38.20
N LYS A 270 22.70 4.35 -39.52
CA LYS A 270 23.40 5.39 -40.28
C LYS A 270 22.43 6.15 -41.18
N LEU A 271 22.42 7.47 -41.13
CA LEU A 271 21.63 8.29 -42.07
C LEU A 271 22.45 8.67 -43.31
N GLN A 272 21.88 8.46 -44.50
CA GLN A 272 22.55 8.72 -45.78
C GLN A 272 21.54 9.26 -46.82
N ASN A 273 21.56 10.56 -47.11
CA ASN A 273 20.79 11.18 -48.22
C ASN A 273 19.33 10.69 -48.32
N GLY A 274 18.58 10.72 -47.21
CA GLY A 274 17.18 10.27 -47.16
C GLY A 274 16.98 8.76 -46.96
N TYR A 275 18.06 7.99 -46.79
CA TYR A 275 18.04 6.58 -46.41
C TYR A 275 18.44 6.38 -44.95
N ILE A 276 17.99 5.25 -44.39
CA ILE A 276 18.42 4.67 -43.13
C ILE A 276 19.17 3.38 -43.48
N ALA A 277 20.43 3.28 -43.07
CA ALA A 277 21.25 2.10 -43.24
C ALA A 277 21.59 1.47 -41.88
N SER A 278 21.78 0.16 -41.85
CA SER A 278 22.24 -0.56 -40.67
C SER A 278 23.68 -0.16 -40.33
N SER A 279 23.96 0.00 -39.06
CA SER A 279 25.31 0.09 -38.50
C SER A 279 25.76 -1.29 -37.98
N ARG A 280 27.00 -1.37 -37.49
CA ARG A 280 27.51 -2.56 -36.80
C ARG A 280 26.69 -2.92 -35.55
N ARG A 281 25.99 -1.95 -34.94
CA ARG A 281 25.21 -2.14 -33.70
C ARG A 281 23.74 -2.46 -33.93
N THR A 282 23.17 -2.19 -35.11
CA THR A 282 21.71 -2.33 -35.36
C THR A 282 21.19 -3.72 -34.99
N ARG A 283 21.87 -4.78 -35.43
CA ARG A 283 21.47 -6.16 -35.14
C ARG A 283 21.56 -6.47 -33.64
N ALA A 284 22.64 -6.08 -32.99
CA ALA A 284 22.82 -6.30 -31.55
C ALA A 284 21.79 -5.52 -30.71
N TYR A 285 21.46 -4.30 -31.13
CA TYR A 285 20.42 -3.48 -30.53
C TYR A 285 19.05 -4.17 -30.60
N TYR A 286 18.61 -4.57 -31.79
CA TYR A 286 17.31 -5.21 -32.01
C TYR A 286 17.12 -6.46 -31.14
N TYR A 287 18.06 -7.41 -31.20
CA TYR A 287 17.92 -8.67 -30.46
C TYR A 287 18.08 -8.52 -28.93
N ARG A 288 18.77 -7.47 -28.45
CA ARG A 288 18.92 -7.22 -27.00
C ARG A 288 17.66 -6.62 -26.38
N HIS A 289 16.86 -5.89 -27.16
CA HIS A 289 15.76 -5.06 -26.69
C HIS A 289 14.39 -5.48 -27.25
N LEU A 290 14.20 -6.80 -27.46
CA LEU A 290 12.93 -7.37 -27.99
C LEU A 290 11.73 -7.18 -27.05
N SER A 291 11.96 -7.09 -25.74
CA SER A 291 10.90 -6.93 -24.74
C SER A 291 10.67 -5.45 -24.43
N THR A 292 9.41 -5.04 -24.40
CA THR A 292 8.99 -3.71 -23.94
C THR A 292 8.71 -3.65 -22.44
N ILE A 293 8.68 -4.81 -21.76
CA ILE A 293 8.47 -4.94 -20.32
C ILE A 293 9.72 -4.39 -19.60
N PRO A 294 9.59 -3.36 -18.76
CA PRO A 294 10.71 -2.82 -18.00
C PRO A 294 11.22 -3.85 -17.00
N GLU A 295 12.52 -3.85 -16.74
CA GLU A 295 13.11 -4.67 -15.68
C GLU A 295 12.92 -3.94 -14.35
N GLU A 296 12.12 -4.50 -13.44
CA GLU A 296 11.96 -3.93 -12.11
C GLU A 296 13.24 -4.12 -11.29
N LEU A 297 13.79 -3.01 -10.79
CA LEU A 297 14.86 -3.08 -9.80
C LEU A 297 14.31 -3.37 -8.42
N LYS A 298 14.95 -4.30 -7.72
CA LYS A 298 14.72 -4.55 -6.30
C LYS A 298 15.93 -4.05 -5.52
N PHE A 299 15.65 -3.26 -4.48
CA PHE A 299 16.68 -2.66 -3.64
C PHE A 299 16.71 -3.42 -2.31
N PRO A 300 17.67 -4.34 -2.11
CA PRO A 300 17.78 -5.06 -0.84
C PRO A 300 18.03 -4.09 0.32
N VAL A 301 17.27 -4.29 1.39
CA VAL A 301 17.32 -3.48 2.60
C VAL A 301 18.05 -4.26 3.69
N TYR A 302 19.13 -3.69 4.20
CA TYR A 302 19.95 -4.26 5.26
C TYR A 302 19.78 -3.47 6.55
N ASN A 303 19.70 -4.17 7.67
CA ASN A 303 19.86 -3.56 8.97
C ASN A 303 21.33 -3.16 9.17
N LEU A 304 21.59 -1.87 9.41
CA LEU A 304 22.94 -1.33 9.60
C LEU A 304 23.60 -1.82 10.90
N GLU A 305 22.82 -2.32 11.87
CA GLU A 305 23.36 -2.77 13.17
C GLU A 305 23.88 -4.20 13.15
N ASN A 306 23.17 -5.12 12.50
CA ASN A 306 23.52 -6.56 12.48
C ASN A 306 23.84 -7.10 11.07
N GLY A 307 23.72 -6.28 10.02
CA GLY A 307 23.97 -6.68 8.63
C GLY A 307 22.89 -7.58 8.02
N GLU A 308 21.79 -7.83 8.74
CA GLU A 308 20.71 -8.72 8.30
C GLU A 308 19.92 -8.11 7.14
N GLU A 309 19.61 -8.93 6.12
CA GLU A 309 18.71 -8.54 5.05
C GLU A 309 17.25 -8.61 5.53
N ILE A 310 16.60 -7.45 5.63
CA ILE A 310 15.24 -7.31 6.13
C ILE A 310 14.23 -7.54 5.01
N ALA A 311 14.37 -6.84 3.89
CA ALA A 311 13.35 -6.80 2.84
C ALA A 311 13.94 -6.29 1.52
N TYR A 312 13.08 -6.08 0.52
CA TYR A 312 13.41 -5.36 -0.70
C TYR A 312 12.46 -4.16 -0.83
N LEU A 313 12.96 -3.04 -1.33
CA LEU A 313 12.12 -1.96 -1.82
C LEU A 313 11.95 -2.12 -3.34
N GLY A 314 10.72 -1.98 -3.82
CA GLY A 314 10.45 -1.85 -5.25
C GLY A 314 10.95 -0.51 -5.79
N GLU A 315 11.20 -0.45 -7.09
CA GLU A 315 11.79 0.71 -7.76
C GLU A 315 10.96 1.99 -7.61
N ASP A 316 9.64 1.93 -7.81
CA ASP A 316 8.75 3.08 -7.66
C ASP A 316 8.80 3.64 -6.22
N PHE A 317 8.77 2.76 -5.23
CA PHE A 317 8.87 3.15 -3.82
C PHE A 317 10.24 3.76 -3.52
N PHE A 318 11.31 3.12 -4.00
CA PHE A 318 12.66 3.59 -3.78
C PHE A 318 12.94 4.93 -4.50
N SER A 319 12.36 5.16 -5.68
CA SER A 319 12.45 6.44 -6.37
C SER A 319 11.86 7.57 -5.56
N GLU A 320 10.66 7.34 -5.02
CA GLU A 320 9.90 8.38 -4.33
C GLU A 320 10.40 8.61 -2.90
N TYR A 321 10.84 7.54 -2.22
CA TYR A 321 11.08 7.51 -0.78
C TYR A 321 12.43 6.92 -0.35
N GLY A 322 13.27 6.45 -1.27
CA GLY A 322 14.56 5.82 -0.99
C GLY A 322 15.69 6.77 -0.61
N LYS A 323 15.42 7.83 0.16
CA LYS A 323 16.42 8.83 0.57
C LYS A 323 16.82 8.66 2.03
N PRO A 324 18.09 8.92 2.41
CA PRO A 324 18.48 9.01 3.82
C PRO A 324 17.58 9.97 4.61
N GLY A 325 17.21 9.59 5.82
CA GLY A 325 16.27 10.32 6.68
C GLY A 325 14.81 9.90 6.53
N VAL A 326 14.45 9.22 5.43
CA VAL A 326 13.08 8.73 5.23
C VAL A 326 12.83 7.52 6.13
N LYS A 327 11.68 7.54 6.83
CA LYS A 327 11.21 6.42 7.64
C LYS A 327 10.31 5.52 6.79
N VAL A 328 10.48 4.22 6.89
CA VAL A 328 9.77 3.20 6.10
C VAL A 328 9.29 2.06 7.00
N ILE A 329 8.15 1.46 6.68
CA ILE A 329 7.66 0.27 7.42
C ILE A 329 8.06 -0.99 6.66
N LEU A 330 8.91 -1.81 7.27
CA LEU A 330 9.37 -3.10 6.72
C LEU A 330 9.13 -4.21 7.75
N ARG A 331 8.51 -5.30 7.32
CA ARG A 331 8.06 -6.41 8.20
C ARG A 331 7.28 -5.93 9.43
N GLY A 332 6.45 -4.90 9.25
CA GLY A 332 5.59 -4.34 10.30
C GLY A 332 6.32 -3.52 11.38
N LYS A 333 7.61 -3.23 11.20
CA LYS A 333 8.39 -2.35 12.09
C LYS A 333 8.82 -1.09 11.34
N PRO A 334 8.97 0.06 12.01
CA PRO A 334 9.49 1.26 11.38
C PRO A 334 11.02 1.18 11.34
N TRP A 335 11.56 1.66 10.24
CA TRP A 335 12.98 1.75 10.00
C TRP A 335 13.29 3.12 9.42
N ILE A 336 14.41 3.72 9.77
CA ILE A 336 14.90 4.94 9.14
C ILE A 336 16.03 4.60 8.18
N ILE A 337 15.92 5.03 6.93
CA ILE A 337 17.00 4.91 5.94
C ILE A 337 18.14 5.81 6.41
N LYS A 338 19.30 5.21 6.71
CA LYS A 338 20.51 5.94 7.11
C LYS A 338 21.44 6.19 5.94
N ALA A 339 21.56 5.21 5.06
CA ALA A 339 22.43 5.30 3.90
C ALA A 339 21.86 4.50 2.73
N VAL A 340 22.27 4.88 1.53
CA VAL A 340 22.01 4.15 0.30
C VAL A 340 23.34 4.04 -0.44
N GLU A 341 23.82 2.81 -0.63
CA GLU A 341 25.06 2.54 -1.35
C GLU A 341 24.78 1.60 -2.53
N GLY A 342 24.97 2.10 -3.74
CA GLY A 342 24.54 1.38 -4.95
C GLY A 342 23.06 1.04 -4.91
N ALA A 343 22.73 -0.26 -4.90
CA ALA A 343 21.37 -0.77 -4.78
C ALA A 343 20.98 -1.21 -3.36
N ARG A 344 21.88 -1.07 -2.39
CA ARG A 344 21.64 -1.48 -0.99
C ARG A 344 21.13 -0.30 -0.19
N VAL A 345 20.05 -0.53 0.53
CA VAL A 345 19.46 0.45 1.44
C VAL A 345 19.80 0.01 2.85
N TYR A 346 20.51 0.85 3.60
CA TYR A 346 20.81 0.56 4.99
C TYR A 346 19.88 1.32 5.90
N VAL A 347 19.23 0.59 6.78
CA VAL A 347 18.26 1.13 7.71
C VAL A 347 18.65 0.86 9.15
N LYS A 348 18.18 1.70 10.06
CA LYS A 348 18.18 1.43 11.50
C LYS A 348 16.76 1.34 12.03
N PRO A 349 16.47 0.51 13.05
CA PRO A 349 15.17 0.53 13.71
C PRO A 349 14.82 1.94 14.18
N THR A 350 13.54 2.32 14.09
CA THR A 350 13.03 3.54 14.72
C THR A 350 11.67 3.24 15.35
N ASP A 351 11.35 3.89 16.46
CA ASP A 351 10.07 3.73 17.16
C ASP A 351 9.02 4.77 16.68
N ASP A 352 9.36 5.64 15.73
CA ASP A 352 8.43 6.61 15.14
C ASP A 352 7.69 6.02 13.92
N PHE A 353 6.48 5.53 14.19
CA PHE A 353 5.54 5.04 13.18
C PHE A 353 4.82 6.18 12.43
N THR A 354 4.74 7.39 13.01
CA THR A 354 3.89 8.48 12.48
C THR A 354 4.44 9.10 11.21
N ALA A 355 5.76 9.07 11.04
CA ALA A 355 6.43 9.55 9.84
C ALA A 355 6.85 8.42 8.87
N ALA A 356 6.49 7.17 9.15
CA ALA A 356 6.91 6.03 8.36
C ALA A 356 6.03 5.82 7.11
N ILE A 357 6.69 5.64 5.97
CA ILE A 357 6.04 5.42 4.67
C ILE A 357 5.83 3.91 4.49
N PRO A 358 4.63 3.46 4.08
CA PRO A 358 4.30 2.05 4.00
C PRO A 358 4.92 1.48 2.73
N GLY A 359 5.79 0.47 2.87
CA GLY A 359 6.65 -0.07 1.80
C GLY A 359 5.96 -0.81 0.64
N TRP A 360 4.65 -0.65 0.42
CA TRP A 360 3.84 -1.59 -0.36
C TRP A 360 3.23 -1.02 -1.66
N GLU A 361 3.39 0.27 -1.92
CA GLU A 361 2.69 0.97 -3.02
C GLU A 361 3.14 0.54 -4.43
N GLY A 362 4.35 0.00 -4.60
CA GLY A 362 4.90 -0.36 -5.91
C GLY A 362 4.33 -1.65 -6.53
N GLU A 363 3.84 -2.61 -5.73
CA GLU A 363 3.28 -3.87 -6.25
C GLU A 363 1.74 -3.85 -6.39
N VAL A 364 1.06 -2.86 -5.80
CA VAL A 364 -0.41 -2.80 -5.74
C VAL A 364 -0.98 -1.96 -6.88
N LEU A 365 -1.99 -2.48 -7.58
CA LEU A 365 -2.68 -1.73 -8.63
C LEU A 365 -3.26 -0.41 -8.08
N PRO A 366 -3.08 0.73 -8.77
CA PRO A 366 -3.69 1.98 -8.33
C PRO A 366 -5.22 1.93 -8.51
N THR A 367 -5.96 2.45 -7.54
CA THR A 367 -7.40 2.72 -7.69
C THR A 367 -7.64 3.69 -8.84
N SER A 368 -8.54 3.31 -9.75
CA SER A 368 -8.89 4.10 -10.93
C SER A 368 -9.73 5.34 -10.59
N TYR A 369 -9.71 6.36 -11.46
CA TYR A 369 -10.54 7.56 -11.31
C TYR A 369 -12.04 7.22 -11.16
N GLN A 370 -12.55 6.27 -11.95
CA GLN A 370 -13.96 5.91 -11.93
C GLN A 370 -14.39 5.28 -10.61
N VAL A 371 -13.56 4.41 -10.04
CA VAL A 371 -13.80 3.81 -8.72
C VAL A 371 -13.78 4.89 -7.64
N ALA A 372 -12.73 5.72 -7.60
CA ALA A 372 -12.59 6.76 -6.59
C ALA A 372 -13.73 7.81 -6.67
N LEU A 373 -14.12 8.21 -7.88
CA LEU A 373 -15.25 9.10 -8.09
C LEU A 373 -16.56 8.47 -7.59
N THR A 374 -16.76 7.17 -7.86
CA THR A 374 -17.94 6.44 -7.39
C THR A 374 -17.98 6.38 -5.87
N VAL A 375 -16.84 6.20 -5.19
CA VAL A 375 -16.75 6.33 -3.73
C VAL A 375 -17.17 7.73 -3.27
N GLY A 376 -16.68 8.79 -3.92
CA GLY A 376 -17.12 10.16 -3.64
C GLY A 376 -18.64 10.34 -3.78
N MET A 377 -19.24 9.78 -4.83
CA MET A 377 -20.70 9.80 -5.04
C MET A 377 -21.44 9.01 -3.97
N LEU A 378 -20.92 7.86 -3.53
CA LEU A 378 -21.48 7.08 -2.44
C LEU A 378 -21.45 7.87 -1.13
N ARG A 379 -20.31 8.50 -0.79
CA ARG A 379 -20.18 9.36 0.40
C ARG A 379 -21.24 10.46 0.41
N ARG A 380 -21.35 11.22 -0.69
CA ARG A 380 -22.37 12.27 -0.82
C ARG A 380 -23.78 11.74 -0.69
N ARG A 381 -24.12 10.64 -1.38
CA ARG A 381 -25.47 10.08 -1.35
C ARG A 381 -25.86 9.52 0.02
N ILE A 382 -24.91 8.94 0.74
CA ILE A 382 -25.14 8.46 2.11
C ILE A 382 -25.39 9.64 3.05
N VAL A 383 -24.61 10.73 2.94
CA VAL A 383 -24.81 11.94 3.74
C VAL A 383 -26.16 12.62 3.45
N GLU A 384 -26.57 12.71 2.18
CA GLU A 384 -27.92 13.19 1.81
C GLU A 384 -29.01 12.38 2.53
N LEU A 385 -28.92 11.04 2.47
CA LEU A 385 -29.91 10.16 3.09
C LEU A 385 -29.86 10.16 4.63
N LEU A 386 -28.69 10.40 5.22
CA LEU A 386 -28.53 10.55 6.68
C LEU A 386 -29.32 11.75 7.21
N SER A 387 -29.50 12.81 6.40
CA SER A 387 -30.29 13.97 6.80
C SER A 387 -31.82 13.73 6.77
N GLU A 388 -32.26 12.70 6.05
CA GLU A 388 -33.68 12.41 5.78
C GLU A 388 -34.22 11.21 6.59
N SER A 389 -33.36 10.45 7.28
CA SER A 389 -33.73 9.16 7.87
C SER A 389 -32.93 8.87 9.14
N ASN A 390 -33.50 8.05 10.03
CA ASN A 390 -32.72 7.53 11.16
C ASN A 390 -31.63 6.55 10.69
N VAL A 391 -30.53 6.48 11.44
CA VAL A 391 -29.34 5.67 11.14
C VAL A 391 -29.69 4.20 10.90
N GLU A 392 -30.56 3.66 11.74
CA GLU A 392 -30.94 2.24 11.75
C GLU A 392 -31.71 1.81 10.50
N GLY A 393 -32.69 2.61 10.10
CA GLY A 393 -33.48 2.38 8.88
C GLY A 393 -32.64 2.57 7.63
N LEU A 394 -31.75 3.57 7.62
CA LEU A 394 -30.81 3.77 6.52
C LEU A 394 -29.85 2.58 6.40
N ALA A 395 -29.33 2.07 7.51
CA ALA A 395 -28.45 0.92 7.54
C ALA A 395 -29.09 -0.32 6.93
N VAL A 396 -30.34 -0.64 7.29
CA VAL A 396 -31.10 -1.77 6.70
C VAL A 396 -31.30 -1.58 5.20
N LYS A 397 -31.70 -0.38 4.77
CA LYS A 397 -31.94 -0.05 3.36
C LYS A 397 -30.68 -0.22 2.50
N LEU A 398 -29.54 0.30 2.97
CA LEU A 398 -28.28 0.21 2.24
C LEU A 398 -27.70 -1.21 2.28
N ALA A 399 -27.83 -1.91 3.41
CA ALA A 399 -27.42 -3.32 3.54
C ALA A 399 -28.11 -4.21 2.52
N GLY A 400 -29.44 -4.11 2.39
CA GLY A 400 -30.20 -4.84 1.37
C GLY A 400 -29.83 -4.44 -0.06
N LYS A 401 -29.58 -3.15 -0.31
CA LYS A 401 -29.21 -2.65 -1.65
C LYS A 401 -27.86 -3.18 -2.13
N PHE A 402 -26.86 -3.25 -1.24
CA PHE A 402 -25.51 -3.67 -1.58
C PHE A 402 -25.26 -5.16 -1.30
N ASN A 403 -26.23 -5.89 -0.74
CA ASN A 403 -26.08 -7.26 -0.29
C ASN A 403 -24.88 -7.41 0.68
N VAL A 404 -24.86 -6.56 1.71
CA VAL A 404 -23.82 -6.55 2.75
C VAL A 404 -24.44 -6.58 4.14
N GLU A 405 -23.65 -7.01 5.13
CA GLU A 405 -24.08 -7.02 6.53
C GLU A 405 -24.41 -5.62 7.04
N LYS A 406 -25.52 -5.50 7.80
CA LYS A 406 -25.98 -4.22 8.39
C LYS A 406 -24.89 -3.54 9.23
N SER A 407 -24.12 -4.32 9.99
CA SER A 407 -23.03 -3.82 10.82
C SER A 407 -21.98 -3.06 10.01
N SER A 408 -21.67 -3.52 8.80
CA SER A 408 -20.70 -2.86 7.90
C SER A 408 -21.18 -1.47 7.50
N ILE A 409 -22.48 -1.31 7.24
CA ILE A 409 -23.05 0.01 6.94
C ILE A 409 -23.04 0.90 8.19
N LEU A 410 -23.38 0.36 9.36
CA LEU A 410 -23.36 1.13 10.61
C LEU A 410 -21.97 1.71 10.91
N ASP A 411 -20.88 1.01 10.60
CA ASP A 411 -19.52 1.56 10.75
C ASP A 411 -19.29 2.79 9.85
N ILE A 412 -19.79 2.74 8.61
CA ILE A 412 -19.72 3.88 7.67
C ILE A 412 -20.50 5.06 8.23
N LEU A 413 -21.75 4.82 8.64
CA LEU A 413 -22.62 5.87 9.14
C LEU A 413 -22.04 6.53 10.40
N LYS A 414 -21.50 5.72 11.33
CA LYS A 414 -20.86 6.23 12.55
C LYS A 414 -19.70 7.19 12.24
N VAL A 415 -18.80 6.81 11.32
CA VAL A 415 -17.67 7.69 10.96
C VAL A 415 -18.16 8.96 10.28
N PHE A 416 -19.19 8.89 9.44
CA PHE A 416 -19.75 10.07 8.80
C PHE A 416 -20.46 10.99 9.79
N GLU A 417 -21.20 10.46 10.76
CA GLU A 417 -21.80 11.27 11.84
C GLU A 417 -20.73 11.95 12.70
N GLU A 418 -19.65 11.24 13.04
CA GLU A 418 -18.52 11.81 13.77
C GLU A 418 -17.81 12.90 12.95
N GLN A 419 -17.63 12.69 11.65
CA GLN A 419 -17.07 13.70 10.73
C GLN A 419 -17.97 14.94 10.67
N LEU A 420 -19.28 14.76 10.46
CA LEU A 420 -20.27 15.83 10.28
C LEU A 420 -20.42 16.73 11.52
N LYS A 421 -20.12 16.21 12.71
CA LYS A 421 -20.03 17.01 13.95
C LYS A 421 -18.87 18.00 13.93
N ILE A 422 -17.84 17.75 13.13
CA ILE A 422 -16.62 18.54 13.04
C ILE A 422 -16.61 19.40 11.77
N THR A 423 -16.83 18.78 10.61
CA THR A 423 -16.78 19.41 9.28
C THR A 423 -17.48 18.53 8.24
N ILE A 424 -17.41 18.90 6.96
CA ILE A 424 -18.05 18.13 5.87
C ILE A 424 -17.41 16.76 5.63
N VAL A 425 -18.17 15.84 5.03
CA VAL A 425 -17.64 14.59 4.46
C VAL A 425 -17.17 14.86 3.03
N PRO A 426 -15.88 14.66 2.70
CA PRO A 426 -15.36 14.88 1.34
C PRO A 426 -15.97 13.93 0.31
N SER A 427 -16.26 14.43 -0.89
CA SER A 427 -17.08 13.73 -1.88
C SER A 427 -16.62 13.94 -3.33
N ASP A 428 -17.43 13.53 -4.32
CA ASP A 428 -17.24 13.85 -5.74
C ASP A 428 -17.44 15.35 -6.06
N ARG A 429 -18.04 16.11 -5.13
CA ARG A 429 -18.34 17.56 -5.27
C ARG A 429 -17.69 18.43 -4.22
N ASP A 430 -17.05 17.84 -3.21
CA ASP A 430 -16.48 18.58 -2.10
C ASP A 430 -15.05 18.12 -1.82
N ILE A 431 -14.10 19.03 -2.03
CA ILE A 431 -12.72 18.89 -1.53
C ILE A 431 -12.66 19.53 -0.15
N LEU A 432 -12.14 18.78 0.82
CA LEU A 432 -11.82 19.30 2.15
C LEU A 432 -10.31 19.44 2.27
N ILE A 433 -9.85 20.61 2.72
CA ILE A 433 -8.46 20.84 3.10
C ILE A 433 -8.40 21.00 4.60
N GLU A 434 -7.79 20.01 5.24
CA GLU A 434 -7.68 19.92 6.68
C GLU A 434 -6.25 20.22 7.12
N SER A 435 -6.08 21.00 8.20
CA SER A 435 -4.78 21.33 8.79
C SER A 435 -4.75 21.12 10.30
N PHE A 436 -3.80 20.31 10.78
CA PHE A 436 -3.54 20.03 12.20
C PHE A 436 -2.05 19.84 12.41
N ASP A 437 -1.50 20.40 13.50
CA ASP A 437 -0.05 20.42 13.75
C ASP A 437 0.74 20.84 12.50
N ARG A 438 1.70 20.04 12.02
CA ARG A 438 2.49 20.30 10.81
C ARG A 438 1.93 19.62 9.54
N TYR A 439 0.74 19.03 9.63
CA TYR A 439 0.15 18.21 8.58
C TYR A 439 -1.00 18.94 7.89
N VAL A 440 -1.05 18.82 6.56
CA VAL A 440 -2.20 19.24 5.75
C VAL A 440 -2.70 18.05 4.95
N VAL A 441 -3.99 17.74 5.05
CA VAL A 441 -4.65 16.67 4.28
C VAL A 441 -5.63 17.30 3.29
N VAL A 442 -5.36 17.12 2.00
CA VAL A 442 -6.27 17.48 0.91
C VAL A 442 -7.09 16.24 0.55
N HIS A 443 -8.35 16.19 0.97
CA HIS A 443 -9.28 15.12 0.62
C HIS A 443 -9.82 15.33 -0.80
N SER A 444 -9.50 14.39 -1.67
CA SER A 444 -9.70 14.43 -3.12
C SER A 444 -10.06 13.04 -3.64
N CYS A 445 -11.34 12.78 -3.90
CA CYS A 445 -11.87 11.46 -4.31
C CYS A 445 -11.71 11.20 -5.82
N PHE A 446 -10.52 11.48 -6.38
CA PHE A 446 -10.28 11.42 -7.83
C PHE A 446 -9.23 10.37 -8.24
N GLY A 447 -8.84 9.48 -7.33
CA GLY A 447 -7.98 8.33 -7.61
C GLY A 447 -6.48 8.65 -7.60
N HIS A 448 -5.66 7.61 -7.60
CA HIS A 448 -4.21 7.75 -7.43
C HIS A 448 -3.58 8.60 -8.54
N GLY A 449 -3.99 8.42 -9.80
CA GLY A 449 -3.40 9.15 -10.93
C GLY A 449 -3.60 10.66 -10.85
N VAL A 450 -4.74 11.13 -10.31
CA VAL A 450 -5.02 12.57 -10.11
C VAL A 450 -4.33 13.08 -8.85
N ASN A 451 -4.42 12.32 -7.76
CA ASN A 451 -3.83 12.72 -6.48
C ASN A 451 -2.30 12.73 -6.51
N ARG A 452 -1.66 11.88 -7.33
CA ARG A 452 -0.22 11.92 -7.58
C ARG A 452 0.20 13.22 -8.27
N ILE A 453 -0.58 13.70 -9.24
CA ILE A 453 -0.36 15.01 -9.87
C ILE A 453 -0.50 16.12 -8.83
N LEU A 454 -1.60 16.11 -8.05
CA LEU A 454 -1.82 17.10 -6.99
C LEU A 454 -0.67 17.11 -5.98
N ALA A 455 -0.20 15.96 -5.53
CA ALA A 455 0.92 15.85 -4.59
C ALA A 455 2.17 16.54 -5.14
N LYS A 456 2.60 16.20 -6.37
CA LYS A 456 3.81 16.79 -6.98
C LYS A 456 3.68 18.29 -7.21
N VAL A 457 2.53 18.73 -7.75
CA VAL A 457 2.29 20.14 -8.04
C VAL A 457 2.19 20.95 -6.74
N LEU A 458 1.52 20.43 -5.70
CA LEU A 458 1.41 21.12 -4.41
C LEU A 458 2.77 21.21 -3.71
N MET A 459 3.61 20.19 -3.76
CA MET A 459 4.98 20.26 -3.23
C MET A 459 5.76 21.43 -3.84
N GLU A 460 5.75 21.53 -5.17
CA GLU A 460 6.49 22.59 -5.87
C GLU A 460 5.88 23.98 -5.60
N LYS A 461 4.54 24.08 -5.58
CA LYS A 461 3.85 25.34 -5.26
C LYS A 461 4.07 25.80 -3.83
N ILE A 462 4.15 24.87 -2.88
CA ILE A 462 4.46 25.16 -1.48
C ILE A 462 5.90 25.64 -1.37
N LYS A 463 6.84 24.97 -2.04
CA LYS A 463 8.25 25.39 -2.11
C LYS A 463 8.39 26.82 -2.63
N GLN A 464 7.68 27.17 -3.70
CA GLN A 464 7.72 28.51 -4.28
C GLN A 464 7.06 29.57 -3.37
N LYS A 465 5.90 29.26 -2.78
CA LYS A 465 5.10 30.23 -2.01
C LYS A 465 5.61 30.43 -0.59
N PHE A 466 5.99 29.35 0.09
CA PHE A 466 6.40 29.36 1.50
C PHE A 466 7.92 29.27 1.68
N ARG A 467 8.69 29.06 0.60
CA ARG A 467 10.15 28.85 0.65
C ARG A 467 10.55 27.69 1.56
N GLU A 468 9.68 26.68 1.63
CA GLU A 468 9.84 25.52 2.50
C GLU A 468 9.61 24.23 1.70
N GLU A 469 10.45 23.22 1.92
CA GLU A 469 10.22 21.90 1.34
C GLU A 469 9.23 21.11 2.19
N CYS A 470 8.33 20.37 1.54
CA CYS A 470 7.40 19.47 2.21
C CYS A 470 7.49 18.07 1.63
N ILE A 471 7.14 17.07 2.44
CA ILE A 471 7.01 15.68 1.98
C ILE A 471 5.54 15.46 1.67
N ALA A 472 5.22 14.99 0.47
CA ALA A 472 3.86 14.58 0.13
C ALA A 472 3.72 13.06 0.10
N ARG A 473 2.55 12.61 0.55
CA ARG A 473 2.03 11.25 0.41
C ARG A 473 0.64 11.33 -0.21
N PHE A 474 0.23 10.32 -0.94
CA PHE A 474 -1.09 10.33 -1.56
C PHE A 474 -1.70 8.92 -1.59
N ASP A 475 -3.02 8.85 -1.51
CA ASP A 475 -3.80 7.65 -1.78
C ASP A 475 -4.88 8.00 -2.85
N ALA A 476 -5.85 7.10 -3.06
CA ALA A 476 -6.94 7.33 -4.00
C ALA A 476 -7.90 8.48 -3.61
N TYR A 477 -7.88 8.90 -2.35
CA TYR A 477 -8.86 9.77 -1.70
C TYR A 477 -8.26 11.02 -1.06
N ARG A 478 -6.93 11.11 -0.92
CA ARG A 478 -6.23 12.11 -0.12
C ARG A 478 -4.81 12.38 -0.64
N VAL A 479 -4.34 13.59 -0.36
CA VAL A 479 -2.93 13.99 -0.42
C VAL A 479 -2.56 14.54 0.96
N LEU A 480 -1.61 13.91 1.64
CA LEU A 480 -1.01 14.39 2.88
C LEU A 480 0.26 15.17 2.55
N LEU A 481 0.36 16.37 3.10
CA LEU A 481 1.52 17.24 3.03
C LEU A 481 2.09 17.38 4.44
N ILE A 482 3.35 17.02 4.61
CA ILE A 482 4.08 17.13 5.87
C ILE A 482 5.01 18.33 5.75
N LEU A 483 4.74 19.37 6.52
CA LEU A 483 5.52 20.60 6.57
C LEU A 483 6.35 20.65 7.86
N SER A 484 7.21 21.65 7.97
CA SER A 484 7.98 22.01 9.15
C SER A 484 7.13 22.79 10.13
N ASN A 485 6.22 23.63 9.62
CA ASN A 485 5.33 24.46 10.41
C ASN A 485 3.88 24.28 10.00
N ARG A 486 2.99 24.61 10.93
CA ARG A 486 1.55 24.64 10.67
C ARG A 486 1.20 25.72 9.63
N VAL A 487 0.47 25.33 8.58
CA VAL A 487 0.01 26.24 7.53
C VAL A 487 -1.51 26.38 7.54
N ASN A 488 -2.00 27.58 7.24
CA ASN A 488 -3.42 27.84 7.12
C ASN A 488 -4.00 27.09 5.89
N PRO A 489 -5.04 26.25 6.06
CA PRO A 489 -5.61 25.45 4.98
C PRO A 489 -6.18 26.32 3.83
N SER A 490 -6.59 27.56 4.10
CA SER A 490 -7.05 28.50 3.06
C SER A 490 -5.94 28.86 2.09
N SER A 491 -4.68 28.95 2.55
CA SER A 491 -3.55 29.24 1.66
C SER A 491 -3.30 28.13 0.65
N ILE A 492 -3.60 26.88 1.01
CA ILE A 492 -3.55 25.71 0.12
C ILE A 492 -4.78 25.67 -0.80
N ALA A 493 -5.95 26.05 -0.30
CA ALA A 493 -7.15 26.21 -1.12
C ALA A 493 -6.92 27.20 -2.27
N ASP A 494 -6.27 28.33 -1.98
CA ASP A 494 -5.94 29.34 -3.00
C ASP A 494 -4.96 28.82 -4.05
N ILE A 495 -3.96 28.03 -3.64
CA ILE A 495 -3.05 27.37 -4.59
C ILE A 495 -3.87 26.50 -5.54
N ILE A 496 -4.72 25.60 -5.02
CA ILE A 496 -5.53 24.67 -5.84
C ILE A 496 -6.44 25.43 -6.81
N LYS A 497 -7.09 26.51 -6.36
CA LYS A 497 -7.97 27.34 -7.21
C LYS A 497 -7.23 28.02 -8.37
N GLN A 498 -5.95 28.34 -8.18
CA GLN A 498 -5.11 29.05 -9.16
C GLN A 498 -4.35 28.10 -10.10
N LEU A 499 -4.39 26.79 -9.87
CA LEU A 499 -3.66 25.83 -10.71
C LEU A 499 -4.15 25.87 -12.16
N SER A 500 -3.18 25.88 -13.09
CA SER A 500 -3.41 25.70 -14.52
C SER A 500 -2.84 24.37 -15.00
N LEU A 501 -3.45 23.78 -16.02
CA LEU A 501 -2.97 22.52 -16.61
C LEU A 501 -1.57 22.69 -17.20
N LYS A 502 -1.32 23.80 -17.89
CA LYS A 502 -0.03 24.08 -18.55
C LYS A 502 1.11 24.09 -17.53
N GLU A 503 0.97 24.89 -16.48
CA GLU A 503 1.97 25.00 -15.42
C GLU A 503 2.16 23.66 -14.69
N SER A 504 1.07 22.95 -14.42
CA SER A 504 1.16 21.62 -13.79
C SER A 504 1.97 20.64 -14.65
N LEU A 505 1.78 20.65 -15.97
CA LEU A 505 2.55 19.80 -16.89
C LEU A 505 4.02 20.21 -16.98
N GLU A 506 4.33 21.51 -16.88
CA GLU A 506 5.71 22.00 -16.82
C GLU A 506 6.42 21.50 -15.55
N ILE A 507 5.77 21.64 -14.38
CA ILE A 507 6.28 21.10 -13.10
C ILE A 507 6.51 19.59 -13.19
N LEU A 508 5.54 18.83 -13.73
CA LEU A 508 5.67 17.38 -13.87
C LEU A 508 6.79 16.98 -14.84
N LYS A 509 7.05 17.80 -15.88
CA LYS A 509 8.13 17.56 -16.83
C LYS A 509 9.48 17.72 -16.15
N GLU A 510 9.69 18.82 -15.43
CA GLU A 510 10.91 19.07 -14.67
C GLU A 510 11.20 17.96 -13.65
N HIS A 511 10.13 17.37 -13.08
CA HIS A 511 10.17 16.26 -12.15
C HIS A 511 9.94 14.89 -12.82
N THR A 512 10.42 14.71 -14.05
CA THR A 512 10.46 13.38 -14.68
C THR A 512 11.36 12.46 -13.88
N ASP A 513 10.85 11.28 -13.53
CA ASP A 513 11.48 10.33 -12.63
C ASP A 513 12.79 9.79 -13.24
N PRO A 514 13.94 9.96 -12.54
CA PRO A 514 15.23 9.46 -12.99
C PRO A 514 15.27 7.95 -13.31
N TYR A 515 14.46 7.13 -12.66
CA TYR A 515 14.37 5.70 -12.90
C TYR A 515 13.65 5.40 -14.20
N ILE A 516 12.58 6.14 -14.51
CA ILE A 516 11.93 6.05 -15.82
C ILE A 516 12.90 6.50 -16.92
N ILE A 517 13.65 7.59 -16.69
CA ILE A 517 14.68 8.05 -17.64
C ILE A 517 15.72 6.95 -17.87
N ARG A 518 16.18 6.27 -16.80
CA ARG A 518 17.08 5.13 -16.89
C ARG A 518 16.47 4.01 -17.74
N HIS A 519 15.25 3.59 -17.45
CA HIS A 519 14.57 2.50 -18.17
C HIS A 519 14.49 2.77 -19.67
N ILE A 520 14.06 3.98 -20.02
CA ILE A 520 13.99 4.40 -21.41
C ILE A 520 15.39 4.48 -22.02
N ALA A 521 16.38 5.06 -21.32
CA ALA A 521 17.76 5.14 -21.81
C ALA A 521 18.39 3.76 -22.08
N VAL A 522 18.07 2.75 -21.27
CA VAL A 522 18.50 1.35 -21.51
C VAL A 522 17.85 0.80 -22.78
N LYS A 523 16.55 1.02 -22.99
CA LYS A 523 15.84 0.61 -24.22
C LYS A 523 16.34 1.31 -25.49
N PHE A 524 16.91 2.51 -25.34
CA PHE A 524 17.61 3.22 -26.40
C PHE A 524 19.08 2.76 -26.58
N ASP A 525 19.59 1.83 -25.76
CA ASP A 525 21.03 1.44 -25.70
C ASP A 525 21.97 2.65 -25.49
N ALA A 526 21.41 3.73 -24.92
CA ALA A 526 22.12 4.94 -24.48
C ALA A 526 22.77 4.73 -23.11
N LEU A 527 22.26 3.75 -22.35
CA LEU A 527 22.88 3.19 -21.15
C LEU A 527 23.03 1.67 -21.30
N PRO A 528 24.13 1.08 -20.81
CA PRO A 528 24.27 -0.37 -20.78
C PRO A 528 23.29 -0.99 -19.80
N LYS A 529 22.71 -2.13 -20.19
CA LYS A 529 21.73 -2.89 -19.40
C LYS A 529 22.27 -3.31 -18.02
N ASN A 530 23.53 -3.73 -17.97
CA ASN A 530 24.21 -4.17 -16.75
C ASN A 530 24.84 -3.02 -15.96
N LEU A 531 24.46 -1.77 -16.22
CA LEU A 531 24.95 -0.64 -15.43
C LEU A 531 24.23 -0.64 -14.07
N TYR A 532 24.71 -1.47 -13.16
CA TYR A 532 24.38 -1.41 -11.74
C TYR A 532 25.09 -0.18 -11.16
N TYR A 533 24.35 0.88 -10.84
CA TYR A 533 24.98 2.11 -10.36
C TYR A 533 25.65 1.96 -8.99
N LYS A 534 26.73 2.73 -8.83
CA LYS A 534 27.54 2.86 -7.62
C LYS A 534 26.93 3.81 -6.56
N SER A 535 25.87 4.57 -6.87
CA SER A 535 25.17 5.45 -5.91
C SER A 535 23.88 6.08 -6.48
N ALA A 536 22.92 6.44 -5.61
CA ALA A 536 21.71 7.22 -5.96
C ALA A 536 22.03 8.59 -6.61
N SER A 537 23.21 9.15 -6.33
CA SER A 537 23.67 10.42 -6.90
C SER A 537 23.82 10.39 -8.42
N PHE A 538 24.20 9.25 -9.02
CA PHE A 538 24.26 9.14 -10.47
C PHE A 538 22.88 9.27 -11.11
N LEU A 539 21.85 8.63 -10.54
CA LEU A 539 20.51 8.68 -11.11
C LEU A 539 19.99 10.11 -11.18
N MET A 540 20.25 10.91 -10.15
CA MET A 540 19.88 12.32 -10.14
C MET A 540 20.54 13.14 -11.26
N THR A 541 21.67 12.71 -11.82
CA THR A 541 22.30 13.36 -12.98
C THR A 541 21.63 13.04 -14.31
N LEU A 542 20.78 12.01 -14.38
CA LEU A 542 20.18 11.56 -15.63
C LEU A 542 19.23 12.58 -16.24
N SER A 543 18.49 13.30 -15.40
CA SER A 543 17.58 14.35 -15.84
C SER A 543 18.29 15.43 -16.64
N GLU A 544 19.47 15.87 -16.17
CA GLU A 544 20.27 16.87 -16.89
C GLU A 544 21.00 16.25 -18.09
N ARG A 545 21.55 15.03 -17.94
CA ARG A 545 22.29 14.34 -19.02
C ARG A 545 21.44 14.06 -20.26
N PHE A 546 20.18 13.70 -20.07
CA PHE A 546 19.25 13.35 -21.15
C PHE A 546 18.29 14.48 -21.50
N LYS A 547 18.42 15.65 -20.88
CA LYS A 547 17.64 16.83 -21.21
C LYS A 547 17.67 17.10 -22.72
N ASP A 548 16.52 17.45 -23.29
CA ASP A 548 16.34 17.71 -24.72
C ASP A 548 16.70 16.55 -25.67
N THR A 549 16.73 15.31 -25.17
CA THR A 549 16.89 14.11 -25.98
C THR A 549 15.57 13.34 -26.11
N PRO A 550 15.39 12.50 -27.16
CA PRO A 550 14.24 11.61 -27.29
C PRO A 550 14.03 10.68 -26.08
N VAL A 551 15.10 10.36 -25.34
CA VAL A 551 15.02 9.57 -24.10
C VAL A 551 14.20 10.31 -23.05
N TYR A 552 14.47 11.58 -22.82
CA TYR A 552 13.76 12.37 -21.82
C TYR A 552 12.33 12.69 -22.25
N GLU A 553 12.11 12.99 -23.54
CA GLU A 553 10.77 13.15 -24.11
C GLU A 553 9.91 11.89 -23.91
N GLU A 554 10.48 10.72 -24.19
CA GLU A 554 9.79 9.44 -24.01
C GLU A 554 9.58 9.09 -22.53
N ALA A 555 10.57 9.34 -21.67
CA ALA A 555 10.43 9.12 -20.23
C ALA A 555 9.28 9.93 -19.65
N PHE A 556 9.19 11.23 -20.01
CA PHE A 556 8.09 12.07 -19.59
C PHE A 556 6.74 11.57 -20.15
N ARG A 557 6.67 11.24 -21.44
CA ARG A 557 5.45 10.69 -22.08
C ARG A 557 4.99 9.38 -21.43
N PHE A 558 5.92 8.48 -21.14
CA PHE A 558 5.66 7.22 -20.43
C PHE A 558 5.10 7.52 -19.04
N GLN A 559 5.75 8.40 -18.27
CA GLN A 559 5.30 8.81 -16.95
C GLN A 559 3.89 9.41 -16.97
N LEU A 560 3.58 10.28 -17.93
CA LEU A 560 2.24 10.85 -18.12
C LEU A 560 1.17 9.78 -18.38
N THR A 561 1.50 8.73 -19.12
CA THR A 561 0.55 7.67 -19.48
C THR A 561 0.36 6.68 -18.34
N THR A 562 1.45 6.21 -17.76
CA THR A 562 1.47 5.11 -16.78
C THR A 562 1.03 5.58 -15.39
N HIS A 563 1.61 6.68 -14.90
CA HIS A 563 1.50 7.06 -13.49
C HIS A 563 0.51 8.20 -13.22
N TYR A 564 0.19 8.99 -14.23
CA TYR A 564 -0.68 10.17 -14.09
C TYR A 564 -2.03 9.99 -14.81
N ASP A 565 -3.02 10.78 -14.39
CA ASP A 565 -4.31 10.92 -15.06
C ASP A 565 -4.58 12.39 -15.41
N VAL A 566 -3.90 12.85 -16.46
CA VAL A 566 -3.94 14.24 -16.93
C VAL A 566 -5.34 14.63 -17.42
N LYS A 567 -6.04 13.70 -18.07
CA LYS A 567 -7.40 13.90 -18.59
C LYS A 567 -8.36 14.28 -17.45
N HIS A 568 -8.39 13.48 -16.39
CA HIS A 568 -9.28 13.73 -15.27
C HIS A 568 -8.80 14.85 -14.35
N PHE A 569 -7.48 15.08 -14.25
CA PHE A 569 -6.94 16.25 -13.56
C PHE A 569 -7.36 17.57 -14.25
N SER A 570 -7.31 17.63 -15.59
CA SER A 570 -7.82 18.79 -16.34
C SER A 570 -9.31 19.03 -16.06
N LYS A 571 -10.12 17.95 -16.03
CA LYS A 571 -11.54 18.02 -15.67
C LYS A 571 -11.74 18.54 -14.25
N LEU A 572 -10.96 18.06 -13.28
CA LEU A 572 -10.96 18.55 -11.90
C LEU A 572 -10.72 20.05 -11.83
N LEU A 573 -9.65 20.57 -12.47
CA LEU A 573 -9.33 22.00 -12.48
C LEU A 573 -10.50 22.84 -13.04
N ASN A 574 -11.12 22.37 -14.13
CA ASN A 574 -12.27 23.06 -14.71
C ASN A 574 -13.51 23.03 -13.80
N MET A 575 -13.76 21.91 -13.12
CA MET A 575 -14.88 21.78 -12.18
C MET A 575 -14.68 22.66 -10.94
N VAL A 576 -13.45 22.82 -10.45
CA VAL A 576 -13.12 23.77 -9.37
C VAL A 576 -13.33 25.21 -9.84
N ARG A 577 -12.81 25.58 -11.02
CA ARG A 577 -12.93 26.94 -11.58
C ARG A 577 -14.39 27.36 -11.80
N ASN A 578 -15.23 26.43 -12.25
CA ASN A 578 -16.65 26.67 -12.51
C ASN A 578 -17.53 26.55 -11.25
N GLY A 579 -16.94 26.31 -10.07
CA GLY A 579 -17.67 26.17 -8.81
C GLY A 579 -18.51 24.89 -8.68
N VAL A 580 -18.31 23.91 -9.57
CA VAL A 580 -18.98 22.59 -9.49
C VAL A 580 -18.42 21.77 -8.32
N ILE A 581 -17.12 21.89 -8.07
CA ILE A 581 -16.47 21.34 -6.87
C ILE A 581 -16.23 22.48 -5.89
N LYS A 582 -16.77 22.34 -4.68
CA LYS A 582 -16.52 23.26 -3.58
C LYS A 582 -15.25 22.87 -2.84
N ILE A 583 -14.42 23.84 -2.51
CA ILE A 583 -13.27 23.64 -1.62
C ILE A 583 -13.62 24.24 -0.27
N SER A 584 -13.66 23.38 0.75
CA SER A 584 -13.88 23.75 2.15
C SER A 584 -12.59 23.56 2.94
N THR A 585 -12.40 24.35 3.99
CA THR A 585 -11.20 24.29 4.84
C THR A 585 -11.58 24.00 6.27
N TYR A 586 -10.74 23.25 6.97
CA TYR A 586 -10.88 22.97 8.39
C TYR A 586 -9.52 23.01 9.08
N MET A 587 -9.47 23.63 10.26
CA MET A 587 -8.26 23.74 11.06
C MET A 587 -8.58 23.23 12.47
N GLY A 588 -7.96 22.12 12.87
CA GLY A 588 -8.25 21.43 14.13
C GLY A 588 -6.98 21.06 14.89
N GLU A 589 -7.09 20.73 16.18
CA GLU A 589 -5.93 20.27 16.97
C GLU A 589 -5.53 18.83 16.65
N LYS A 590 -6.47 18.02 16.15
CA LYS A 590 -6.31 16.60 15.84
C LYS A 590 -6.87 16.30 14.44
N PRO A 591 -6.42 15.22 13.80
CA PRO A 591 -7.00 14.78 12.55
C PRO A 591 -8.48 14.43 12.71
N THR A 592 -9.30 14.75 11.72
CA THR A 592 -10.69 14.32 11.63
C THR A 592 -10.77 12.81 11.36
N PRO A 593 -11.90 12.14 11.68
CA PRO A 593 -12.09 10.73 11.36
C PRO A 593 -11.75 10.36 9.92
N MET A 594 -12.02 11.27 8.97
CA MET A 594 -11.68 11.05 7.56
C MET A 594 -10.20 11.20 7.26
N ALA A 595 -9.42 11.95 8.04
CA ALA A 595 -7.97 12.12 7.86
C ALA A 595 -7.15 10.99 8.50
N ILE A 596 -7.67 10.37 9.56
CA ILE A 596 -6.99 9.30 10.32
C ILE A 596 -6.33 8.23 9.43
N PRO A 597 -7.01 7.62 8.43
CA PRO A 597 -6.39 6.54 7.63
C PRO A 597 -5.11 6.94 6.89
N MET A 598 -4.90 8.23 6.67
CA MET A 598 -3.74 8.78 5.97
C MET A 598 -2.60 9.18 6.90
N VAL A 599 -2.91 9.44 8.16
CA VAL A 599 -1.95 9.88 9.18
C VAL A 599 -1.46 8.69 10.00
N GLU A 600 -2.36 7.79 10.34
CA GLU A 600 -2.08 6.53 11.01
C GLU A 600 -1.74 5.46 9.97
N VAL A 601 -0.53 5.53 9.43
CA VAL A 601 -0.13 4.66 8.32
C VAL A 601 0.66 3.45 8.84
N GLY A 602 0.25 2.30 8.34
CA GLY A 602 0.54 1.00 8.94
C GLY A 602 -0.73 0.56 9.62
N GLU A 603 -0.96 -0.75 9.71
CA GLU A 603 -2.20 -1.25 10.31
C GLU A 603 -2.40 -0.77 11.76
N ILE A 604 -1.59 0.09 12.39
CA ILE A 604 -1.72 0.56 13.79
C ILE A 604 -2.59 1.82 13.85
N PRO A 605 -3.89 1.71 14.19
CA PRO A 605 -4.54 2.82 14.87
C PRO A 605 -3.88 3.04 16.22
N ILE A 606 -3.64 4.29 16.60
CA ILE A 606 -3.30 4.65 17.99
C ILE A 606 -4.53 4.43 18.89
N SER A 607 -5.71 4.13 18.33
CA SER A 607 -6.74 3.42 19.06
C SER A 607 -6.40 1.92 19.17
N GLU A 608 -5.37 1.57 19.96
CA GLU A 608 -5.47 0.31 20.67
C GLU A 608 -6.73 0.43 21.52
N ASN A 609 -7.79 -0.24 21.05
CA ASN A 609 -8.99 -0.48 21.82
C ASN A 609 -8.51 -0.84 23.24
N SER A 610 -8.90 -0.08 24.28
CA SER A 610 -8.35 -0.24 25.64
C SER A 610 -8.34 -1.70 26.08
N ASN A 611 -9.33 -2.45 25.58
CA ASN A 611 -9.51 -3.87 25.80
C ASN A 611 -8.37 -4.75 25.24
N TYR A 612 -7.75 -4.42 24.09
CA TYR A 612 -6.62 -5.18 23.54
C TYR A 612 -5.31 -4.87 24.27
N PHE A 613 -5.06 -3.61 24.63
CA PHE A 613 -3.91 -3.23 25.46
C PHE A 613 -3.98 -3.93 26.82
N GLU A 614 -5.15 -3.87 27.46
CA GLU A 614 -5.42 -4.59 28.70
C GLU A 614 -5.26 -6.10 28.52
N TYR A 615 -5.90 -6.69 27.51
CA TYR A 615 -5.79 -8.12 27.22
C TYR A 615 -4.34 -8.56 27.00
N ARG A 616 -3.52 -7.76 26.28
CA ARG A 616 -2.09 -8.03 26.12
C ARG A 616 -1.34 -8.01 27.43
N ILE A 617 -1.61 -7.05 28.32
CA ILE A 617 -0.96 -6.99 29.64
C ILE A 617 -1.38 -8.20 30.46
N MET A 618 -2.67 -8.47 30.55
CA MET A 618 -3.22 -9.56 31.36
C MET A 618 -2.71 -10.95 30.95
N ASN A 619 -2.36 -11.14 29.66
CA ASN A 619 -1.78 -12.38 29.15
C ASN A 619 -0.23 -12.40 29.12
N LYS A 620 0.46 -11.39 29.66
CA LYS A 620 1.93 -11.44 29.80
C LYS A 620 2.32 -12.39 30.92
N ALA A 621 3.35 -13.19 30.66
CA ALA A 621 4.09 -13.89 31.70
C ALA A 621 5.09 -12.92 32.36
N VAL A 622 5.06 -12.86 33.69
CA VAL A 622 6.02 -12.11 34.52
C VAL A 622 6.88 -13.10 35.32
N THR A 623 8.11 -12.71 35.61
CA THR A 623 9.02 -13.49 36.47
C THR A 623 8.95 -12.92 37.88
N LEU A 624 8.47 -13.72 38.82
CA LEU A 624 8.34 -13.38 40.23
C LEU A 624 9.52 -13.93 41.01
N LEU A 625 10.16 -13.06 41.79
CA LEU A 625 11.28 -13.38 42.69
C LEU A 625 10.85 -13.11 44.13
N CYS A 626 10.96 -14.12 44.99
CA CYS A 626 10.80 -13.94 46.44
C CYS A 626 12.10 -13.44 47.06
N LEU A 627 12.08 -12.29 47.75
CA LEU A 627 13.27 -11.74 48.38
C LEU A 627 13.69 -12.52 49.65
N ASP A 628 12.77 -13.26 50.26
CA ASP A 628 13.07 -14.04 51.48
C ASP A 628 13.65 -15.41 51.18
N CYS A 629 12.99 -16.23 50.35
CA CYS A 629 13.43 -17.60 50.04
C CYS A 629 14.13 -17.75 48.68
N LEU A 630 14.28 -16.66 47.92
CA LEU A 630 14.89 -16.63 46.58
C LEU A 630 14.22 -17.54 45.55
N ASN A 631 12.97 -17.94 45.80
CA ASN A 631 12.21 -18.71 44.83
C ASN A 631 11.87 -17.85 43.61
N VAL A 632 12.15 -18.38 42.42
CA VAL A 632 11.81 -17.75 41.14
C VAL A 632 10.76 -18.60 40.43
N HIS A 633 9.66 -17.99 40.03
CA HIS A 633 8.67 -18.66 39.21
C HIS A 633 8.06 -17.70 38.19
N ARG A 634 7.55 -18.23 37.09
CA ARG A 634 6.82 -17.46 36.08
C ARG A 634 5.33 -17.66 36.27
N ALA A 635 4.57 -16.59 36.10
CA ALA A 635 3.11 -16.62 36.18
C ALA A 635 2.52 -15.64 35.16
N ILE A 636 1.33 -15.95 34.66
CA ILE A 636 0.57 -15.05 33.78
C ILE A 636 -0.23 -14.08 34.68
N ILE A 637 -0.23 -12.79 34.35
CA ILE A 637 -0.81 -11.76 35.21
C ILE A 637 -2.28 -12.00 35.56
N ARG A 638 -3.10 -12.46 34.59
CA ARG A 638 -4.51 -12.78 34.83
C ARG A 638 -4.72 -13.90 35.87
N GLU A 639 -3.74 -14.78 36.02
CA GLU A 639 -3.75 -15.93 36.93
C GLU A 639 -3.21 -15.56 38.32
N LEU A 640 -2.66 -14.36 38.49
CA LEU A 640 -2.18 -13.90 39.79
C LEU A 640 -3.37 -13.64 40.74
N PRO A 641 -3.24 -14.01 42.01
CA PRO A 641 -4.18 -13.58 43.05
C PRO A 641 -4.13 -12.05 43.23
N GLU A 642 -5.18 -11.46 43.81
CA GLU A 642 -5.22 -10.02 44.13
C GLU A 642 -4.04 -9.60 45.01
N GLN A 643 -3.68 -10.43 45.98
CA GLN A 643 -2.47 -10.29 46.78
C GLN A 643 -1.44 -11.32 46.35
N VAL A 644 -0.28 -10.86 45.87
CA VAL A 644 0.77 -11.73 45.32
C VAL A 644 1.69 -12.20 46.45
N ILE A 645 1.65 -13.51 46.75
CA ILE A 645 2.47 -14.16 47.78
C ILE A 645 3.37 -15.23 47.20
N CYS A 646 4.46 -15.55 47.90
CA CYS A 646 5.35 -16.64 47.52
C CYS A 646 4.64 -18.00 47.63
N ASN A 647 4.62 -18.78 46.56
CA ASN A 647 4.10 -20.16 46.57
C ASN A 647 4.96 -21.17 47.35
N LYS A 648 6.11 -20.76 47.88
CA LYS A 648 7.03 -21.63 48.64
C LYS A 648 7.08 -21.29 50.13
N CYS A 649 7.15 -20.00 50.48
CA CYS A 649 7.29 -19.56 51.88
C CYS A 649 6.17 -18.62 52.37
N ASN A 650 5.13 -18.38 51.56
CA ASN A 650 4.02 -17.47 51.85
C ASN A 650 4.41 -16.00 52.14
N SER A 651 5.66 -15.61 51.89
CA SER A 651 6.08 -14.21 52.02
C SER A 651 5.39 -13.30 51.00
N SER A 652 5.00 -12.11 51.43
CA SER A 652 4.53 -11.02 50.57
C SER A 652 5.66 -10.23 49.89
N ARG A 653 6.93 -10.47 50.25
CA ARG A 653 8.11 -9.83 49.66
C ARG A 653 8.45 -10.44 48.30
N ILE A 654 7.57 -10.21 47.32
CA ILE A 654 7.67 -10.69 45.94
C ILE A 654 7.91 -9.52 45.01
N ALA A 655 8.99 -9.58 44.24
CA ALA A 655 9.31 -8.61 43.20
C ALA A 655 9.06 -9.17 41.80
N ILE A 656 8.65 -8.32 40.86
CA ILE A 656 8.72 -8.63 39.43
C ILE A 656 10.10 -8.22 38.90
N VAL A 657 10.78 -9.16 38.26
CA VAL A 657 12.10 -8.97 37.63
C VAL A 657 11.95 -9.07 36.11
N LYS A 658 12.38 -8.03 35.39
CA LYS A 658 12.23 -7.91 33.93
C LYS A 658 13.48 -8.36 33.16
N TRP A 659 14.67 -8.15 33.71
CA TRP A 659 15.97 -8.45 33.11
C TRP A 659 16.97 -8.89 34.19
N ARG A 660 18.12 -9.45 33.80
CA ARG A 660 19.27 -9.68 34.69
C ARG A 660 18.99 -10.49 35.97
N ILE A 661 18.08 -11.47 35.90
CA ILE A 661 17.64 -12.27 37.07
C ILE A 661 18.80 -12.96 37.81
N ASN A 662 19.79 -13.48 37.08
CA ASN A 662 20.92 -14.18 37.69
C ASN A 662 21.80 -13.23 38.49
N GLU A 663 22.11 -12.05 37.94
CA GLU A 663 22.91 -11.03 38.62
C GLU A 663 22.15 -10.45 39.82
N THR A 664 20.82 -10.27 39.71
CA THR A 664 19.98 -9.88 40.86
C THR A 664 20.00 -10.93 41.98
N LEU A 665 19.97 -12.22 41.64
CA LEU A 665 20.06 -13.30 42.63
C LEU A 665 21.42 -13.33 43.33
N GLU A 666 22.50 -13.09 42.58
CA GLU A 666 23.86 -13.01 43.14
C GLU A 666 24.02 -11.80 44.06
N ALA A 667 23.53 -10.63 43.65
CA ALA A 667 23.52 -9.41 44.46
C ALA A 667 22.78 -9.62 45.80
N ILE A 668 21.58 -10.24 45.77
CA ILE A 668 20.82 -10.52 47.00
C ILE A 668 21.55 -11.54 47.89
N LYS A 669 22.22 -12.55 47.32
CA LYS A 669 23.02 -13.50 48.09
C LYS A 669 24.21 -12.82 48.77
N LYS A 670 24.93 -11.95 48.05
CA LYS A 670 26.04 -11.15 48.60
C LYS A 670 25.55 -10.26 49.75
N LEU A 671 24.42 -9.57 49.56
CA LEU A 671 23.80 -8.74 50.60
C LEU A 671 23.46 -9.57 51.85
N LYS A 672 22.87 -10.76 51.70
CA LYS A 672 22.55 -11.66 52.82
C LYS A 672 23.79 -12.23 53.53
N GLN A 673 24.93 -12.28 52.85
CA GLN A 673 26.22 -12.72 53.39
C GLN A 673 27.03 -11.56 53.99
N GLY A 674 26.53 -10.32 53.94
CA GLY A 674 27.22 -9.13 54.44
C GLY A 674 28.42 -8.70 53.58
N LEU A 675 28.47 -9.11 52.31
CA LEU A 675 29.53 -8.75 51.38
C LEU A 675 29.26 -7.37 50.74
N SER A 676 30.33 -6.64 50.40
CA SER A 676 30.22 -5.36 49.68
C SER A 676 29.64 -5.54 48.28
N LEU A 677 28.73 -4.66 47.90
CA LEU A 677 28.09 -4.63 46.60
C LEU A 677 28.79 -3.62 45.69
N THR A 678 28.71 -3.85 44.39
CA THR A 678 29.05 -2.85 43.37
C THR A 678 27.88 -1.88 43.16
N GLU A 679 28.15 -0.70 42.61
CA GLU A 679 27.12 0.33 42.30
C GLU A 679 25.98 -0.27 41.44
N ASP A 680 26.32 -1.04 40.40
CA ASP A 680 25.37 -1.78 39.57
C ASP A 680 24.51 -2.79 40.37
N GLU A 681 25.08 -3.46 41.37
CA GLU A 681 24.37 -4.42 42.22
C GLU A 681 23.44 -3.72 43.22
N GLU A 682 23.84 -2.56 43.75
CA GLU A 682 23.00 -1.71 44.60
C GLU A 682 21.77 -1.19 43.85
N ASP A 683 21.94 -0.78 42.59
CA ASP A 683 20.84 -0.36 41.71
C ASP A 683 19.85 -1.49 41.43
N LEU A 684 20.37 -2.70 41.16
CA LEU A 684 19.52 -3.88 40.96
C LEU A 684 18.70 -4.17 42.22
N ILE A 685 19.33 -4.15 43.41
CA ILE A 685 18.64 -4.40 44.69
C ILE A 685 17.57 -3.34 44.93
N THR A 686 17.90 -2.07 44.76
CA THR A 686 16.96 -0.96 44.91
C THR A 686 15.74 -1.15 44.00
N HIS A 687 15.96 -1.53 42.74
CA HIS A 687 14.90 -1.75 41.78
C HIS A 687 13.97 -2.93 42.17
N VAL A 688 14.51 -4.07 42.63
CA VAL A 688 13.66 -5.18 43.10
C VAL A 688 12.96 -4.90 44.42
N GLU A 689 13.56 -4.14 45.34
CA GLU A 689 12.89 -3.74 46.58
C GLU A 689 11.72 -2.81 46.31
N MET A 690 11.87 -1.82 45.43
CA MET A 690 10.77 -0.95 45.01
C MET A 690 9.66 -1.74 44.33
N SER A 691 10.01 -2.68 43.44
CA SER A 691 9.06 -3.60 42.80
C SER A 691 8.31 -4.43 43.85
N SER A 692 9.01 -4.97 44.85
CA SER A 692 8.42 -5.75 45.94
C SER A 692 7.46 -4.94 46.80
N ASN A 693 7.81 -3.69 47.11
CA ASN A 693 6.97 -2.81 47.91
C ASN A 693 5.67 -2.47 47.17
N LEU A 694 5.75 -2.23 45.85
CA LEU A 694 4.57 -1.98 45.03
C LEU A 694 3.64 -3.19 44.98
N LEU A 695 4.19 -4.39 44.78
CA LEU A 695 3.38 -5.62 44.81
C LEU A 695 2.74 -5.86 46.18
N SER A 696 3.44 -5.54 47.28
CA SER A 696 2.89 -5.70 48.63
C SER A 696 1.73 -4.73 48.91
N ILE A 697 1.79 -3.51 48.37
CA ILE A 697 0.78 -2.46 48.63
C ILE A 697 -0.42 -2.60 47.66
N TYR A 698 -0.15 -2.72 46.36
CA TYR A 698 -1.16 -2.66 45.31
C TYR A 698 -1.47 -4.02 44.67
N GLY A 699 -0.79 -5.09 45.08
CA GLY A 699 -1.09 -6.44 44.66
C GLY A 699 -1.02 -6.63 43.14
N ARG A 700 -2.02 -7.30 42.57
CA ARG A 700 -2.14 -7.54 41.13
C ARG A 700 -2.14 -6.27 40.29
N LYS A 701 -2.64 -5.13 40.80
CA LYS A 701 -2.58 -3.85 40.07
C LYS A 701 -1.13 -3.38 39.86
N ALA A 702 -0.25 -3.58 40.84
CA ALA A 702 1.18 -3.32 40.64
C ALA A 702 1.79 -4.26 39.61
N ALA A 703 1.40 -5.53 39.59
CA ALA A 703 1.86 -6.48 38.58
C ALA A 703 1.47 -6.05 37.15
N ILE A 704 0.23 -5.57 36.98
CA ILE A 704 -0.27 -5.02 35.71
C ILE A 704 0.56 -3.80 35.29
N ALA A 705 0.76 -2.83 36.20
CA ALA A 705 1.54 -1.63 35.91
C ALA A 705 2.98 -1.96 35.52
N LEU A 706 3.65 -2.80 36.32
CA LEU A 706 5.03 -3.21 36.07
C LEU A 706 5.17 -4.06 34.81
N ALA A 707 4.14 -4.74 34.32
CA ALA A 707 4.25 -5.49 33.07
C ALA A 707 4.22 -4.63 31.80
N VAL A 708 3.90 -3.34 31.94
CA VAL A 708 3.92 -2.39 30.83
C VAL A 708 5.36 -2.05 30.45
N LYS A 709 5.62 -1.97 29.14
CA LYS A 709 6.95 -1.63 28.61
C LYS A 709 7.26 -0.18 28.96
N GLY A 710 8.45 0.10 29.48
CA GLY A 710 8.84 1.46 29.88
C GLY A 710 8.40 1.90 31.28
N VAL A 711 7.50 1.16 31.92
CA VAL A 711 7.06 1.47 33.28
C VAL A 711 7.96 0.76 34.29
N GLY A 712 8.91 1.48 34.87
CA GLY A 712 9.72 1.03 36.01
C GLY A 712 8.99 1.18 37.35
N PRO A 713 9.58 0.72 38.47
CA PRO A 713 8.99 0.86 39.80
C PRO A 713 8.64 2.31 40.16
N LEU A 714 9.51 3.28 39.84
CA LEU A 714 9.23 4.69 40.14
C LEU A 714 8.01 5.22 39.38
N THR A 715 7.93 4.98 38.07
CA THR A 715 6.78 5.36 37.23
C THR A 715 5.51 4.62 37.64
N ALA A 716 5.61 3.32 37.95
CA ALA A 716 4.50 2.53 38.46
C ALA A 716 3.94 3.10 39.77
N HIS A 717 4.83 3.51 40.69
CA HIS A 717 4.43 4.17 41.95
C HIS A 717 3.64 5.45 41.69
N GLN A 718 4.14 6.34 40.82
CA GLN A 718 3.48 7.60 40.49
C GLN A 718 2.09 7.40 39.88
N ILE A 719 1.91 6.34 39.08
CA ILE A 719 0.61 6.01 38.48
C ILE A 719 -0.32 5.41 39.52
N LEU A 720 0.16 4.46 40.34
CA LEU A 720 -0.65 3.76 41.34
C LEU A 720 -1.05 4.65 42.52
N ALA A 721 -0.25 5.65 42.87
CA ALA A 721 -0.53 6.61 43.93
C ALA A 721 -1.61 7.63 43.55
N LYS A 722 -1.88 7.84 42.26
CA LYS A 722 -2.95 8.74 41.81
C LYS A 722 -4.33 8.09 42.01
N PRO A 723 -5.35 8.83 42.50
CA PRO A 723 -6.70 8.30 42.60
C PRO A 723 -7.30 8.11 41.21
N HIS A 724 -7.58 6.85 40.85
CA HIS A 724 -8.28 6.49 39.61
C HIS A 724 -9.77 6.34 39.90
N LYS A 725 -10.61 7.10 39.18
CA LYS A 725 -12.08 7.03 39.33
C LYS A 725 -12.65 5.66 38.99
N ASP A 726 -12.04 4.98 38.03
CA ASP A 726 -12.38 3.62 37.61
C ASP A 726 -11.14 2.88 37.10
N TYR A 727 -11.29 1.57 36.88
CA TYR A 727 -10.20 0.73 36.38
C TYR A 727 -9.80 1.09 34.94
N LYS A 728 -10.73 1.61 34.14
CA LYS A 728 -10.47 2.04 32.76
C LYS A 728 -9.50 3.22 32.70
N ARG A 729 -9.63 4.18 33.62
CA ARG A 729 -8.70 5.31 33.74
C ARG A 729 -7.30 4.88 34.15
N PHE A 730 -7.19 3.86 35.01
CA PHE A 730 -5.90 3.26 35.36
C PHE A 730 -5.20 2.66 34.12
N ILE A 731 -5.93 1.89 33.30
CA ILE A 731 -5.38 1.34 32.05
C ILE A 731 -4.96 2.46 31.08
N GLN A 732 -5.74 3.54 30.98
CA GLN A 732 -5.40 4.69 30.15
C GLN A 732 -4.12 5.40 30.62
N SER A 733 -3.95 5.61 31.94
CA SER A 733 -2.71 6.19 32.48
C SER A 733 -1.49 5.32 32.23
N LEU A 734 -1.64 3.99 32.20
CA LEU A 734 -0.57 3.08 31.79
C LEU A 734 -0.23 3.19 30.31
N GLN A 735 -1.22 3.41 29.44
CA GLN A 735 -0.99 3.67 28.01
C GLN A 735 -0.25 5.00 27.80
N GLU A 736 -0.65 6.04 28.52
CA GLU A 736 0.00 7.36 28.50
C GLU A 736 1.47 7.26 28.93
N ALA A 737 1.76 6.55 30.04
CA ALA A 737 3.14 6.36 30.51
C ALA A 737 3.99 5.51 29.56
N MET A 738 3.41 4.50 28.91
CA MET A 738 4.11 3.74 27.86
C MET A 738 4.43 4.64 26.67
N LYS A 739 3.51 5.53 26.29
CA LYS A 739 3.71 6.48 25.20
C LYS A 739 4.81 7.49 25.54
N GLU A 740 4.76 8.10 26.72
CA GLU A 740 5.77 9.05 27.20
C GLU A 740 7.17 8.42 27.26
N TYR A 741 7.28 7.17 27.73
CA TYR A 741 8.54 6.44 27.68
C TYR A 741 9.03 6.21 26.24
N LEU A 742 8.14 5.84 25.31
CA LEU A 742 8.51 5.65 23.91
C LEU A 742 8.94 6.96 23.24
N GLU A 743 8.41 8.10 23.68
CA GLU A 743 8.78 9.44 23.18
C GLU A 743 10.09 9.97 23.78
N THR A 744 10.41 9.61 25.03
CA THR A 744 11.56 10.18 25.76
C THR A 744 12.79 9.29 25.82
N ARG A 745 12.70 7.99 25.51
CA ARG A 745 13.81 7.03 25.68
C ARG A 745 15.11 7.39 24.95
N ASP A 746 15.08 8.15 23.85
CA ASP A 746 16.32 8.54 23.15
C ASP A 746 17.17 9.56 23.95
N TYR A 747 16.65 10.08 25.06
CA TYR A 747 17.32 11.02 25.97
C TYR A 747 17.79 10.37 27.30
N TRP A 748 17.55 9.06 27.50
CA TRP A 748 17.90 8.28 28.68
C TRP A 748 18.73 7.06 28.27
#